data_AF-A0A453GY77-F1
#
_entry.id   AF-A0A453GY77-F1
#
_cell.length_a   1.000
_cell.length_b   1.000
_cell.length_c   1.000
_cell.angle_alpha   90.00
_cell.angle_beta   90.00
_cell.angle_gamma   90.00
#
_symmetry.space_group_name_H-M   'P 1'
#
loop_
_entity.id
_entity.type
_entity.pdbx_description
1 polymer ?
#
loop_
_entity_poly.entity_id
_entity_poly.type
_entity_poly.pdbx_seq_one_letter_code
_entity_poly.pdbx_strand_id
1 'polypeptide(L)'
;MDGSIMGMGGNKVNYGGLYNIQGWGAPYFTVNMEGNLCVKADGQETKAGQEMDVLHVIQAAKQKRKDIQFPMILRFPNVLKHRLDALHAAFHTAISRTRYTNTYQGVFPVKVNQNRAIVHDLVCFGHAYSYGLEAGSKPELLIAMSCLTKEANSRAFLVCNGYKDAEYVRLALSARAIGLNAIMVLDMEEELDIIIHQSSKLGVEPVIGVRAKLLTKIPGHYGSTAGKHGKFGLPADRIYEVAKKLKGLNKLHWLKLLHFHVGSMIPTTELVAKAATEAADIYCTLVNKYDAVEMTTLDCGGGLGIDYDGTRSADSDISVAYGLEEYASSIVQAVRTTCDKAMVSHPVLCTESGQAMVSHHSMIILESLSAIPEPKDDDDDTPEQLRTKIQHHYSASNLPTSTAVMDLQKHGIEAYKLAKKLSKRIAGDANTIYNYHMNLSVFSLLPDVWGIKWRFPMMPVSRLNEEPTRMSTLIDLTCDSDGKIDKFIGNAETLPLHPLDPERGGCYYLAVLLSGAYQEALSNKHNLFGGPSIVRVEKSTAAATGFQIATADLGPTTEELISTMRYNVRQDIVGVIQRRAIEIGVWGMVGEAVHTGLTTMPYLIMEDHAASSWKHQGGLDGKDESIIKMVFRQVSRLLCLPFMWSIPSKRIGSAA
;
A
#
# COMPACT_ATOMS: atom_id res chain seq x y z
N MET A 1 32.31 15.56 34.67
CA MET A 1 32.86 16.81 35.23
C MET A 1 33.39 17.56 34.02
N ASP A 2 32.81 18.65 33.52
CA ASP A 2 32.01 19.70 34.17
C ASP A 2 30.74 20.02 33.39
N GLY A 3 29.72 20.45 34.12
CA GLY A 3 28.54 21.11 33.57
C GLY A 3 28.61 22.62 33.76
N SER A 4 27.86 23.35 32.94
CA SER A 4 27.17 24.59 33.34
C SER A 4 26.11 24.94 32.28
N ILE A 5 24.83 24.69 32.59
CA ILE A 5 23.77 25.68 32.93
C ILE A 5 23.17 26.33 31.67
N MET A 6 22.08 25.75 31.17
CA MET A 6 20.69 26.22 31.33
C MET A 6 20.39 27.58 30.65
N GLY A 7 19.86 27.49 29.43
CA GLY A 7 18.86 28.43 28.94
C GLY A 7 17.47 27.83 29.18
N MET A 8 16.66 28.47 30.03
CA MET A 8 15.28 28.11 30.27
C MET A 8 14.42 28.39 29.03
N GLY A 9 14.12 27.33 28.29
CA GLY A 9 12.94 27.16 27.45
C GLY A 9 12.64 25.68 27.48
N GLY A 10 11.55 25.27 28.14
CA GLY A 10 11.21 23.85 28.27
C GLY A 10 10.98 23.24 26.89
N ASN A 11 12.00 22.60 26.32
CA ASN A 11 11.83 21.77 25.12
C ASN A 11 10.89 20.63 25.52
N LYS A 12 9.62 20.74 25.14
CA LYS A 12 8.71 19.58 25.15
C LYS A 12 9.41 18.47 24.35
N VAL A 13 9.59 17.31 24.98
CA VAL A 13 10.23 16.16 24.34
C VAL A 13 9.37 15.72 23.15
N ASN A 14 10.00 15.32 22.05
CA ASN A 14 9.31 14.82 20.86
C ASN A 14 9.86 13.43 20.50
N TYR A 15 9.02 12.41 20.70
CA TYR A 15 9.34 11.00 20.47
C TYR A 15 9.02 10.54 19.04
N GLY A 16 8.60 11.44 18.13
CA GLY A 16 8.42 11.12 16.71
C GLY A 16 9.67 10.55 16.05
N GLY A 17 10.86 10.94 16.54
CA GLY A 17 12.15 10.41 16.09
C GLY A 17 12.31 8.90 16.30
N LEU A 18 11.65 8.30 17.31
CA LEU A 18 11.68 6.85 17.55
C LEU A 18 11.08 6.06 16.38
N TYR A 19 10.17 6.69 15.62
CA TYR A 19 9.49 6.09 14.48
C TYR A 19 10.14 6.47 13.14
N ASN A 20 11.29 7.14 13.16
CA ASN A 20 11.99 7.68 11.99
C ASN A 20 11.14 8.60 11.08
N ILE A 21 10.18 9.35 11.64
CA ILE A 21 9.31 10.25 10.85
C ILE A 21 10.09 11.27 10.02
N GLN A 22 11.29 11.67 10.46
CA GLN A 22 12.13 12.60 9.69
C GLN A 22 12.70 11.96 8.42
N GLY A 23 12.94 10.65 8.41
CA GLY A 23 13.48 9.92 7.26
C GLY A 23 12.42 9.70 6.18
N TRP A 24 11.36 8.96 6.49
CA TRP A 24 10.31 8.60 5.51
C TRP A 24 9.17 9.62 5.42
N GLY A 25 8.99 10.45 6.46
CA GLY A 25 7.83 11.35 6.56
C GLY A 25 8.02 12.67 5.83
N ALA A 26 9.26 13.11 5.63
CA ALA A 26 9.54 14.35 4.93
C ALA A 26 9.15 14.25 3.43
N PRO A 27 8.59 15.33 2.84
CA PRO A 27 8.25 16.61 3.44
C PRO A 27 6.83 16.70 4.03
N TYR A 28 6.06 15.60 4.04
CA TYR A 28 4.60 15.63 4.23
C TYR A 28 4.13 15.39 5.66
N PHE A 29 4.95 14.79 6.51
CA PHE A 29 4.55 14.39 7.85
C PHE A 29 5.50 14.98 8.90
N THR A 30 4.92 15.43 10.01
CA THR A 30 5.67 15.96 11.14
C THR A 30 4.93 15.71 12.45
N VAL A 31 5.53 16.08 13.58
CA VAL A 31 4.90 16.04 14.89
C VAL A 31 4.89 17.47 15.44
N ASN A 32 3.71 17.97 15.80
CA ASN A 32 3.57 19.32 16.35
C ASN A 32 4.00 19.40 17.83
N MET A 33 3.94 20.61 18.40
CA MET A 33 4.30 20.86 19.80
C MET A 33 3.35 20.24 20.84
N GLU A 34 2.19 19.75 20.40
CA GLU A 34 1.22 19.04 21.25
C GLU A 34 1.49 17.53 21.28
N GLY A 35 2.43 17.04 20.47
CA GLY A 35 2.72 15.61 20.34
C GLY A 35 1.75 14.90 19.40
N ASN A 36 1.12 15.61 18.47
CA ASN A 36 0.23 15.02 17.47
C ASN A 36 0.90 14.91 16.10
N LEU A 37 0.63 13.81 15.41
CA LEU A 37 0.98 13.61 14.01
C LEU A 37 0.24 14.65 13.16
N CYS A 38 0.97 15.30 12.26
CA CYS A 38 0.45 16.35 11.41
C CYS A 38 0.82 16.14 9.93
N VAL A 39 -0.06 16.61 9.04
CA VAL A 39 0.13 16.57 7.58
C VAL A 39 0.46 17.96 7.03
N LYS A 40 1.52 18.04 6.23
CA LYS A 40 1.96 19.20 5.46
C LYS A 40 1.46 19.07 4.02
N ALA A 41 0.29 19.64 3.76
CA ALA A 41 -0.43 19.51 2.50
C ALA A 41 0.38 19.95 1.26
N ASP A 42 1.24 20.97 1.41
CA ASP A 42 2.09 21.52 0.35
C ASP A 42 3.57 21.15 0.55
N GLY A 43 3.84 20.02 1.22
CA GLY A 43 5.20 19.57 1.51
C GLY A 43 6.02 20.63 2.26
N GLN A 44 7.22 20.94 1.75
CA GLN A 44 8.13 21.93 2.36
C GLN A 44 7.58 23.36 2.29
N GLU A 45 6.64 23.65 1.39
CA GLU A 45 6.03 24.96 1.22
C GLU A 45 4.90 25.21 2.24
N THR A 46 4.54 24.19 3.03
CA THR A 46 3.58 24.33 4.12
C THR A 46 4.15 25.26 5.19
N LYS A 47 3.51 26.42 5.40
CA LYS A 47 3.91 27.38 6.43
C LYS A 47 3.67 26.82 7.83
N ALA A 48 4.51 27.22 8.78
CA ALA A 48 4.33 26.86 10.19
C ALA A 48 2.91 27.20 10.67
N GLY A 49 2.25 26.25 11.32
CA GLY A 49 0.87 26.41 11.80
C GLY A 49 -0.22 26.18 10.74
N GLN A 50 0.14 25.88 9.49
CA GLN A 50 -0.80 25.38 8.46
C GLN A 50 -0.82 23.85 8.36
N GLU A 51 -0.09 23.16 9.23
CA GLU A 51 -0.11 21.70 9.29
C GLU A 51 -1.47 21.19 9.81
N MET A 52 -1.97 20.13 9.20
CA MET A 52 -3.25 19.52 9.58
C MET A 52 -3.01 18.51 10.69
N ASP A 53 -3.46 18.83 11.90
CA ASP A 53 -3.41 17.90 13.04
C ASP A 53 -4.34 16.70 12.80
N VAL A 54 -3.77 15.50 12.74
CA VAL A 54 -4.49 14.26 12.39
C VAL A 54 -5.52 13.90 13.47
N LEU A 55 -5.25 14.18 14.75
CA LEU A 55 -6.23 13.95 15.82
C LEU A 55 -7.46 14.85 15.64
N HIS A 56 -7.23 16.13 15.33
CA HIS A 56 -8.33 17.05 15.02
C HIS A 56 -9.09 16.65 13.75
N VAL A 57 -8.41 16.12 12.73
CA VAL A 57 -9.06 15.57 11.53
C VAL A 57 -10.00 14.43 11.88
N ILE A 58 -9.56 13.48 12.70
CA ILE A 58 -10.39 12.35 13.16
C ILE A 58 -11.63 12.85 13.91
N GLN A 59 -11.44 13.80 14.83
CA GLN A 59 -12.55 14.40 15.58
C GLN A 59 -13.54 15.15 14.67
N ALA A 60 -13.04 15.93 13.71
CA ALA A 60 -13.87 16.62 12.73
C ALA A 60 -14.65 15.65 11.84
N ALA A 61 -14.07 14.50 11.49
CA ALA A 61 -14.76 13.45 10.75
C ALA A 61 -15.91 12.84 11.56
N LYS A 62 -15.67 12.48 12.83
CA LYS A 62 -16.72 11.99 13.77
C LYS A 62 -17.82 13.04 13.99
N GLN A 63 -17.48 14.33 14.01
CA GLN A 63 -18.45 15.43 14.11
C GLN A 63 -19.29 15.59 12.84
N LYS A 64 -18.64 15.51 11.66
CA LYS A 64 -19.34 15.61 10.37
C LYS A 64 -20.28 14.44 10.14
N ARG A 65 -19.88 13.24 10.58
CA ARG A 65 -20.64 12.01 10.40
C ARG A 65 -20.54 11.15 11.66
N LYS A 66 -21.58 11.19 12.49
CA LYS A 66 -21.62 10.53 13.81
C LYS A 66 -21.55 9.00 13.75
N ASP A 67 -22.02 8.41 12.66
CA ASP A 67 -22.01 6.98 12.38
C ASP A 67 -20.74 6.51 11.66
N ILE A 68 -19.74 7.38 11.48
CA ILE A 68 -18.48 6.96 10.87
C ILE A 68 -17.76 5.95 11.78
N GLN A 69 -17.32 4.85 11.18
CA GLN A 69 -16.71 3.72 11.90
C GLN A 69 -15.24 3.55 11.51
N PHE A 70 -14.47 3.03 12.46
CA PHE A 70 -13.11 2.57 12.23
C PHE A 70 -13.10 1.12 11.71
N PRO A 71 -12.05 0.71 11.00
CA PRO A 71 -10.90 1.51 10.55
C PRO A 71 -11.32 2.55 9.49
N MET A 72 -10.56 3.65 9.40
CA MET A 72 -10.80 4.71 8.40
C MET A 72 -9.53 5.06 7.63
N ILE A 73 -9.67 5.41 6.35
CA ILE A 73 -8.61 6.02 5.55
C ILE A 73 -8.82 7.53 5.53
N LEU A 74 -7.79 8.28 5.91
CA LEU A 74 -7.72 9.72 5.69
C LEU A 74 -6.98 9.98 4.38
N ARG A 75 -7.58 10.77 3.47
CA ARG A 75 -7.00 11.18 2.19
C ARG A 75 -6.79 12.68 2.13
N PHE A 76 -5.63 13.08 1.62
CA PHE A 76 -5.15 14.45 1.51
C PHE A 76 -4.85 14.78 0.04
N PRO A 77 -5.84 15.23 -0.75
CA PRO A 77 -5.68 15.50 -2.19
C PRO A 77 -4.64 16.58 -2.48
N ASN A 78 -4.45 17.54 -1.56
CA ASN A 78 -3.40 18.55 -1.69
C ASN A 78 -1.99 17.92 -1.71
N VAL A 79 -1.74 16.86 -0.93
CA VAL A 79 -0.47 16.11 -0.97
C VAL A 79 -0.31 15.43 -2.33
N LEU A 80 -1.39 14.84 -2.86
CA LEU A 80 -1.39 14.22 -4.19
C LEU A 80 -1.05 15.23 -5.30
N LYS A 81 -1.67 16.42 -5.25
CA LYS A 81 -1.35 17.54 -6.14
C LYS A 81 0.12 17.95 -6.03
N HIS A 82 0.62 18.18 -4.81
CA HIS A 82 2.00 18.61 -4.60
C HIS A 82 3.01 17.55 -5.09
N ARG A 83 2.74 16.25 -4.90
CA ARG A 83 3.57 15.17 -5.47
C ARG A 83 3.67 15.28 -7.00
N LEU A 84 2.57 15.66 -7.66
CA LEU A 84 2.48 15.73 -9.11
C LEU A 84 3.29 16.92 -9.62
N ASP A 85 3.05 18.08 -8.99
CA ASP A 85 3.78 19.31 -9.27
C ASP A 85 5.30 19.11 -9.07
N ALA A 86 5.70 18.46 -7.97
CA ALA A 86 7.11 18.19 -7.67
C ALA A 86 7.78 17.26 -8.71
N LEU A 87 7.09 16.22 -9.18
CA LEU A 87 7.61 15.35 -10.23
C LEU A 87 7.82 16.13 -11.53
N HIS A 88 6.83 16.92 -11.95
CA HIS A 88 6.94 17.76 -13.15
C HIS A 88 8.02 18.84 -13.02
N ALA A 89 8.16 19.45 -11.84
CA ALA A 89 9.21 20.43 -11.56
C ALA A 89 10.62 19.81 -11.63
N ALA A 90 10.78 18.58 -11.12
CA ALA A 90 12.04 17.84 -11.20
C ALA A 90 12.45 17.56 -12.66
N PHE A 91 11.53 17.06 -13.49
CA PHE A 91 11.79 16.84 -14.91
C PHE A 91 12.01 18.14 -15.68
N HIS A 92 11.24 19.20 -15.40
CA HIS A 92 11.43 20.51 -16.03
C HIS A 92 12.83 21.07 -15.72
N THR A 93 13.27 20.96 -14.47
CA THR A 93 14.60 21.40 -14.04
C THR A 93 15.71 20.58 -14.71
N ALA A 94 15.55 19.26 -14.80
CA ALA A 94 16.51 18.40 -15.48
C ALA A 94 16.62 18.72 -16.99
N ILE A 95 15.48 18.95 -17.66
CA ILE A 95 15.41 19.34 -19.08
C ILE A 95 16.10 20.69 -19.31
N SER A 96 15.78 21.70 -18.51
CA SER A 96 16.32 23.06 -18.69
C SER A 96 17.83 23.10 -18.47
N ARG A 97 18.35 22.37 -17.47
CA ARG A 97 19.80 22.33 -17.14
C ARG A 97 20.62 21.54 -18.15
N THR A 98 20.05 20.52 -18.78
CA THR A 98 20.79 19.63 -19.70
C THR A 98 20.64 20.02 -21.17
N ARG A 99 19.89 21.07 -21.49
CA ARG A 99 19.53 21.48 -22.87
C ARG A 99 18.81 20.37 -23.64
N TYR A 100 18.04 19.54 -22.94
CA TYR A 100 17.16 18.59 -23.60
C TYR A 100 16.09 19.37 -24.38
N THR A 101 15.89 19.06 -25.66
CA THR A 101 15.09 19.89 -26.59
C THR A 101 13.60 19.54 -26.64
N ASN A 102 13.14 18.58 -25.83
CA ASN A 102 11.75 18.14 -25.79
C ASN A 102 11.20 18.14 -24.34
N THR A 103 9.95 17.74 -24.16
CA THR A 103 9.22 17.87 -22.88
C THR A 103 9.08 16.55 -22.12
N TYR A 104 8.65 16.66 -20.86
CA TYR A 104 8.18 15.54 -20.05
C TYR A 104 6.65 15.56 -19.93
N GLN A 105 6.03 14.40 -20.09
CA GLN A 105 4.59 14.18 -19.91
C GLN A 105 4.37 12.80 -19.29
N GLY A 106 4.04 12.76 -18.00
CA GLY A 106 3.79 11.50 -17.29
C GLY A 106 2.37 10.98 -17.45
N VAL A 107 2.17 9.73 -17.01
CA VAL A 107 0.86 9.09 -16.91
C VAL A 107 0.71 8.39 -15.57
N PHE A 108 -0.51 8.27 -15.06
CA PHE A 108 -0.80 7.48 -13.87
C PHE A 108 -1.28 6.08 -14.24
N PRO A 109 -0.57 5.00 -13.82
CA PRO A 109 -1.04 3.64 -14.01
C PRO A 109 -2.18 3.33 -13.04
N VAL A 110 -3.39 3.18 -13.59
CA VAL A 110 -4.65 3.02 -12.85
C VAL A 110 -4.61 1.81 -11.90
N LYS A 111 -3.83 0.77 -12.26
CA LYS A 111 -3.62 -0.44 -11.44
C LYS A 111 -3.16 -0.18 -10.00
N VAL A 112 -2.47 0.95 -9.76
CA VAL A 112 -1.90 1.27 -8.44
C VAL A 112 -2.98 1.69 -7.45
N ASN A 113 -3.98 2.44 -7.92
CA ASN A 113 -5.17 2.76 -7.14
C ASN A 113 -6.32 3.17 -8.09
N GLN A 114 -7.31 2.29 -8.26
CA GLN A 114 -8.44 2.49 -9.17
C GLN A 114 -9.56 3.35 -8.54
N ASN A 115 -9.38 3.86 -7.33
CA ASN A 115 -10.42 4.64 -6.67
C ASN A 115 -10.75 5.89 -7.49
N ARG A 116 -12.04 6.09 -7.78
CA ARG A 116 -12.56 7.18 -8.60
C ARG A 116 -11.99 8.55 -8.20
N ALA A 117 -11.94 8.86 -6.90
CA ALA A 117 -11.50 10.18 -6.44
C ALA A 117 -10.02 10.42 -6.75
N ILE A 118 -9.17 9.40 -6.60
CA ILE A 118 -7.73 9.51 -6.84
C ILE A 118 -7.43 9.66 -8.32
N VAL A 119 -8.06 8.84 -9.17
CA VAL A 119 -7.87 8.91 -10.62
C VAL A 119 -8.38 10.26 -11.15
N HIS A 120 -9.54 10.73 -10.68
CA HIS A 120 -10.11 12.02 -11.05
C HIS A 120 -9.21 13.18 -10.62
N ASP A 121 -8.74 13.18 -9.37
CA ASP A 121 -7.82 14.19 -8.83
C ASP A 121 -6.54 14.29 -9.67
N LEU A 122 -5.90 13.17 -9.98
CA LEU A 122 -4.65 13.16 -10.76
C LEU A 122 -4.83 13.74 -12.16
N VAL A 123 -5.95 13.43 -12.82
CA VAL A 123 -6.27 14.01 -14.13
C VAL A 123 -6.54 15.52 -14.01
N CYS A 124 -7.33 15.93 -13.02
CA CYS A 124 -7.67 17.34 -12.80
C CYS A 124 -6.43 18.17 -12.45
N PHE A 125 -5.64 17.74 -11.47
CA PHE A 125 -4.41 18.40 -11.05
C PHE A 125 -3.36 18.40 -12.17
N GLY A 126 -3.34 17.34 -12.98
CA GLY A 126 -2.42 17.16 -14.09
C GLY A 126 -2.83 17.85 -15.39
N HIS A 127 -3.97 18.56 -15.44
CA HIS A 127 -4.48 19.17 -16.67
C HIS A 127 -3.46 20.11 -17.35
N ALA A 128 -2.77 20.95 -16.57
CA ALA A 128 -1.75 21.86 -17.09
C ALA A 128 -0.54 21.12 -17.69
N TYR A 129 -0.26 19.93 -17.20
CA TYR A 129 0.87 19.09 -17.63
C TYR A 129 0.51 18.10 -18.74
N SER A 130 -0.77 18.06 -19.17
CA SER A 130 -1.29 16.99 -20.02
C SER A 130 -1.05 15.60 -19.43
N TYR A 131 -1.11 15.49 -18.10
CA TYR A 131 -0.88 14.23 -17.40
C TYR A 131 -1.94 13.20 -17.79
N GLY A 132 -1.50 12.03 -18.22
CA GLY A 132 -2.36 11.00 -18.79
C GLY A 132 -2.67 9.86 -17.82
N LEU A 133 -3.29 8.81 -18.35
CA LEU A 133 -3.56 7.56 -17.64
C LEU A 133 -2.99 6.37 -18.40
N GLU A 134 -2.57 5.36 -17.66
CA GLU A 134 -2.21 4.05 -18.18
C GLU A 134 -3.23 3.01 -17.71
N ALA A 135 -3.64 2.14 -18.64
CA ALA A 135 -4.56 1.05 -18.40
C ALA A 135 -3.91 -0.29 -18.79
N GLY A 136 -3.87 -1.22 -17.86
CA GLY A 136 -3.33 -2.57 -18.06
C GLY A 136 -4.41 -3.62 -18.38
N SER A 137 -5.69 -3.25 -18.37
CA SER A 137 -6.82 -4.16 -18.59
C SER A 137 -8.06 -3.46 -19.14
N LYS A 138 -9.04 -4.24 -19.65
CA LYS A 138 -10.29 -3.70 -20.21
C LYS A 138 -11.11 -2.85 -19.21
N PRO A 139 -11.30 -3.24 -17.94
CA PRO A 139 -11.97 -2.38 -16.96
C PRO A 139 -11.21 -1.07 -16.69
N GLU A 140 -9.89 -1.14 -16.58
CA GLU A 140 -9.05 0.05 -16.38
C GLU A 140 -9.12 0.98 -17.58
N LEU A 141 -9.18 0.44 -18.81
CA LEU A 141 -9.35 1.24 -20.02
C LEU A 141 -10.67 2.01 -20.01
N LEU A 142 -11.77 1.40 -19.57
CA LEU A 142 -13.06 2.10 -19.45
C LEU A 142 -13.03 3.20 -18.39
N ILE A 143 -12.38 2.96 -17.25
CA ILE A 143 -12.16 3.98 -16.21
C ILE A 143 -11.35 5.14 -16.81
N ALA A 144 -10.24 4.83 -17.48
CA ALA A 144 -9.35 5.82 -18.05
C ALA A 144 -10.04 6.66 -19.15
N MET A 145 -10.78 6.01 -20.05
CA MET A 145 -11.60 6.70 -21.07
C MET A 145 -12.60 7.66 -20.41
N SER A 146 -13.37 7.19 -19.42
CA SER A 146 -14.37 8.00 -18.73
C SER A 146 -13.76 9.23 -18.03
N CYS A 147 -12.63 9.06 -17.35
CA CYS A 147 -11.92 10.13 -16.66
C CYS A 147 -11.32 11.13 -17.65
N LEU A 148 -10.60 10.66 -18.68
CA LEU A 148 -9.92 11.53 -19.63
C LEU A 148 -10.91 12.33 -20.49
N THR A 149 -12.03 11.76 -20.90
CA THR A 149 -13.06 12.47 -21.68
C THR A 149 -13.67 13.64 -20.93
N LYS A 150 -13.76 13.59 -19.59
CA LYS A 150 -14.43 14.62 -18.80
C LYS A 150 -13.54 15.79 -18.43
N GLU A 151 -12.29 15.52 -18.07
CA GLU A 151 -11.47 16.47 -17.30
C GLU A 151 -10.06 16.67 -17.86
N ALA A 152 -9.61 15.82 -18.80
CA ALA A 152 -8.22 15.86 -19.24
C ALA A 152 -7.97 16.89 -20.33
N ASN A 153 -6.71 17.32 -20.41
CA ASN A 153 -6.20 18.02 -21.57
C ASN A 153 -6.33 17.11 -22.81
N SER A 154 -6.68 17.66 -23.97
CA SER A 154 -6.80 16.87 -25.22
C SER A 154 -5.50 16.17 -25.65
N ARG A 155 -4.34 16.62 -25.14
CA ARG A 155 -3.04 15.99 -25.40
C ARG A 155 -2.68 14.89 -24.40
N ALA A 156 -3.46 14.68 -23.34
CA ALA A 156 -3.19 13.69 -22.31
C ALA A 156 -3.15 12.27 -22.90
N PHE A 157 -2.09 11.52 -22.59
CA PHE A 157 -1.92 10.17 -23.08
C PHE A 157 -2.92 9.21 -22.44
N LEU A 158 -3.38 8.24 -23.24
CA LEU A 158 -4.00 7.01 -22.77
C LEU A 158 -3.12 5.83 -23.20
N VAL A 159 -2.22 5.41 -22.33
CA VAL A 159 -1.31 4.28 -22.61
C VAL A 159 -2.03 2.98 -22.30
N CYS A 160 -2.09 2.08 -23.28
CA CYS A 160 -2.78 0.80 -23.16
C CYS A 160 -1.74 -0.35 -23.15
N ASN A 161 -1.45 -0.85 -21.95
CA ASN A 161 -0.58 -2.00 -21.73
C ASN A 161 -1.40 -3.26 -21.43
N GLY A 162 -0.70 -4.39 -21.21
CA GLY A 162 -1.30 -5.67 -20.86
C GLY A 162 -1.69 -6.49 -22.08
N TYR A 163 -2.16 -7.71 -21.87
CA TYR A 163 -2.58 -8.57 -22.98
C TYR A 163 -3.82 -8.01 -23.70
N LYS A 164 -3.73 -7.88 -25.03
CA LYS A 164 -4.80 -7.29 -25.84
C LYS A 164 -5.45 -8.33 -26.74
N ASP A 165 -6.71 -8.62 -26.47
CA ASP A 165 -7.57 -9.36 -27.41
C ASP A 165 -8.25 -8.41 -28.41
N ALA A 166 -9.05 -8.97 -29.32
CA ALA A 166 -9.78 -8.20 -30.31
C ALA A 166 -10.75 -7.17 -29.71
N GLU A 167 -11.38 -7.49 -28.57
CA GLU A 167 -12.32 -6.59 -27.89
C GLU A 167 -11.60 -5.42 -27.22
N TYR A 168 -10.46 -5.68 -26.56
CA TYR A 168 -9.61 -4.63 -26.03
C TYR A 168 -9.18 -3.69 -27.15
N VAL A 169 -8.61 -4.23 -28.24
CA VAL A 169 -8.14 -3.42 -29.38
C VAL A 169 -9.27 -2.58 -29.97
N ARG A 170 -10.46 -3.17 -30.15
CA ARG A 170 -11.66 -2.46 -30.64
C ARG A 170 -12.03 -1.30 -29.71
N LEU A 171 -11.95 -1.50 -28.39
CA LEU A 171 -12.21 -0.46 -27.41
C LEU A 171 -11.15 0.65 -27.45
N ALA A 172 -9.87 0.31 -27.54
CA ALA A 172 -8.78 1.29 -27.65
C ALA A 172 -8.84 2.11 -28.95
N LEU A 173 -9.22 1.47 -30.07
CA LEU A 173 -9.52 2.19 -31.32
C LEU A 173 -10.75 3.10 -31.19
N SER A 174 -11.78 2.65 -30.46
CA SER A 174 -12.95 3.50 -30.17
C SER A 174 -12.57 4.72 -29.32
N ALA A 175 -11.63 4.58 -28.37
CA ALA A 175 -11.07 5.69 -27.62
C ALA A 175 -10.40 6.73 -28.56
N ARG A 176 -9.66 6.28 -29.58
CA ARG A 176 -9.10 7.16 -30.61
C ARG A 176 -10.19 7.83 -31.44
N ALA A 177 -11.23 7.09 -31.82
CA ALA A 177 -12.34 7.61 -32.62
C ALA A 177 -13.08 8.78 -31.92
N ILE A 178 -13.13 8.77 -30.59
CA ILE A 178 -13.70 9.87 -29.78
C ILE A 178 -12.69 10.96 -29.42
N GLY A 179 -11.49 10.95 -30.03
CA GLY A 179 -10.48 12.00 -29.88
C GLY A 179 -9.51 11.84 -28.71
N LEU A 180 -9.48 10.69 -28.03
CA LEU A 180 -8.47 10.42 -27.00
C LEU A 180 -7.13 10.06 -27.65
N ASN A 181 -6.03 10.51 -27.05
CA ASN A 181 -4.67 10.18 -27.48
C ASN A 181 -4.26 8.78 -26.99
N ALA A 182 -4.97 7.75 -27.46
CA ALA A 182 -4.75 6.37 -27.08
C ALA A 182 -3.62 5.72 -27.88
N ILE A 183 -2.69 5.10 -27.15
CA ILE A 183 -1.50 4.43 -27.65
C ILE A 183 -1.55 2.96 -27.20
N MET A 184 -1.61 2.03 -28.16
CA MET A 184 -1.61 0.60 -27.89
C MET A 184 -0.18 0.08 -27.88
N VAL A 185 0.33 -0.25 -26.70
CA VAL A 185 1.72 -0.73 -26.53
C VAL A 185 1.77 -2.24 -26.72
N LEU A 186 2.46 -2.72 -27.75
CA LEU A 186 2.62 -4.16 -27.98
C LEU A 186 3.45 -4.80 -26.87
N ASP A 187 2.84 -5.74 -26.14
CA ASP A 187 3.56 -6.63 -25.20
C ASP A 187 4.03 -7.91 -25.90
N MET A 188 3.38 -8.28 -27.01
CA MET A 188 3.70 -9.41 -27.88
C MET A 188 3.55 -9.02 -29.35
N GLU A 189 4.21 -9.73 -30.24
CA GLU A 189 4.22 -9.40 -31.68
C GLU A 189 2.90 -9.73 -32.36
N GLU A 190 2.23 -10.79 -31.93
CA GLU A 190 0.94 -11.26 -32.47
C GLU A 190 -0.18 -10.23 -32.29
N GLU A 191 -0.06 -9.35 -31.29
CA GLU A 191 -1.01 -8.25 -31.06
C GLU A 191 -1.06 -7.28 -32.25
N LEU A 192 0.01 -7.14 -33.02
CA LEU A 192 0.06 -6.27 -34.20
C LEU A 192 -0.96 -6.69 -35.26
N ASP A 193 -1.13 -8.00 -35.49
CA ASP A 193 -2.08 -8.50 -36.49
C ASP A 193 -3.53 -8.25 -36.05
N ILE A 194 -3.81 -8.35 -34.75
CA ILE A 194 -5.11 -8.00 -34.18
C ILE A 194 -5.40 -6.51 -34.41
N ILE A 195 -4.42 -5.64 -34.15
CA ILE A 195 -4.56 -4.18 -34.35
C ILE A 195 -4.83 -3.85 -35.83
N ILE A 196 -4.06 -4.41 -36.76
CA ILE A 196 -4.25 -4.17 -38.20
C ILE A 196 -5.66 -4.59 -38.63
N HIS A 197 -6.12 -5.77 -38.21
CA HIS A 197 -7.44 -6.29 -38.56
C HIS A 197 -8.58 -5.43 -38.01
N GLN A 198 -8.51 -5.08 -36.72
CA GLN A 198 -9.55 -4.24 -36.10
C GLN A 198 -9.55 -2.81 -36.62
N SER A 199 -8.37 -2.24 -36.90
CA SER A 199 -8.22 -0.93 -37.54
C SER A 199 -8.90 -0.91 -38.91
N SER A 200 -8.65 -1.93 -39.74
CA SER A 200 -9.29 -2.08 -41.06
C SER A 200 -10.81 -2.15 -40.95
N LYS A 201 -11.34 -2.90 -39.97
CA LYS A 201 -12.79 -3.02 -39.73
C LYS A 201 -13.45 -1.72 -39.29
N LEU A 202 -12.79 -0.94 -38.43
CA LEU A 202 -13.36 0.29 -37.87
C LEU A 202 -13.07 1.55 -38.71
N GLY A 203 -12.10 1.48 -39.63
CA GLY A 203 -11.63 2.65 -40.39
C GLY A 203 -10.90 3.67 -39.52
N VAL A 204 -10.33 3.25 -38.38
CA VAL A 204 -9.61 4.12 -37.45
C VAL A 204 -8.13 3.76 -37.46
N GLU A 205 -7.26 4.73 -37.74
CA GLU A 205 -5.81 4.50 -37.65
C GLU A 205 -5.38 4.39 -36.18
N PRO A 206 -4.65 3.32 -35.81
CA PRO A 206 -4.08 3.16 -34.48
C PRO A 206 -2.87 4.09 -34.27
N VAL A 207 -2.51 4.29 -33.01
CA VAL A 207 -1.14 4.64 -32.63
C VAL A 207 -0.59 3.49 -31.81
N ILE A 208 0.61 3.05 -32.17
CA ILE A 208 1.26 1.86 -31.65
C ILE A 208 2.51 2.26 -30.88
N GLY A 209 2.66 1.68 -29.69
CA GLY A 209 3.92 1.62 -28.98
C GLY A 209 4.47 0.19 -28.96
N VAL A 210 5.72 0.00 -28.60
CA VAL A 210 6.28 -1.35 -28.37
C VAL A 210 6.99 -1.38 -27.03
N ARG A 211 6.74 -2.40 -26.22
CA ARG A 211 7.46 -2.62 -24.97
C ARG A 211 8.76 -3.35 -25.21
N ALA A 212 9.87 -2.73 -24.86
CA ALA A 212 11.19 -3.33 -24.89
C ALA A 212 11.45 -4.20 -23.67
N LYS A 213 12.02 -5.38 -23.92
CA LYS A 213 12.58 -6.25 -22.90
C LYS A 213 14.06 -5.93 -22.72
N LEU A 214 14.38 -5.25 -21.63
CA LEU A 214 15.76 -4.85 -21.31
C LEU A 214 16.53 -6.00 -20.64
N LEU A 215 17.84 -6.03 -20.87
CA LEU A 215 18.80 -6.95 -20.24
C LEU A 215 19.21 -6.48 -18.83
N THR A 216 19.05 -5.18 -18.55
CA THR A 216 19.26 -4.60 -17.23
C THR A 216 18.42 -5.33 -16.16
N LYS A 217 19.07 -5.73 -15.05
CA LYS A 217 18.46 -6.43 -13.91
C LYS A 217 18.43 -5.52 -12.68
N ILE A 218 17.41 -5.66 -11.84
CA ILE A 218 17.29 -4.99 -10.54
C ILE A 218 17.38 -6.03 -9.43
N PRO A 219 18.01 -5.73 -8.27
CA PRO A 219 17.97 -6.60 -7.09
C PRO A 219 16.60 -6.57 -6.38
N GLY A 220 16.43 -7.38 -5.33
CA GLY A 220 15.25 -7.35 -4.46
C GLY A 220 13.99 -8.02 -5.02
N HIS A 221 12.86 -7.79 -4.35
CA HIS A 221 11.56 -8.45 -4.64
C HIS A 221 11.09 -8.30 -6.09
N TYR A 222 11.42 -7.18 -6.74
CA TYR A 222 11.01 -6.89 -8.11
C TYR A 222 11.99 -7.38 -9.18
N GLY A 223 13.14 -7.96 -8.79
CA GLY A 223 14.19 -8.37 -9.74
C GLY A 223 13.77 -9.43 -10.76
N SER A 224 12.75 -10.25 -10.43
CA SER A 224 12.19 -11.26 -11.34
C SER A 224 11.38 -10.66 -12.50
N THR A 225 10.97 -9.39 -12.40
CA THR A 225 10.25 -8.67 -13.46
C THR A 225 11.18 -8.11 -14.54
N ALA A 226 12.50 -8.08 -14.28
CA ALA A 226 13.53 -7.52 -15.13
C ALA A 226 14.37 -8.58 -15.88
N GLY A 227 15.13 -8.14 -16.89
CA GLY A 227 16.11 -8.98 -17.58
C GLY A 227 15.52 -10.06 -18.50
N LYS A 228 16.37 -11.00 -18.92
CA LYS A 228 16.05 -12.06 -19.90
C LYS A 228 14.78 -12.86 -19.57
N HIS A 229 14.46 -13.03 -18.28
CA HIS A 229 13.32 -13.82 -17.80
C HIS A 229 12.08 -12.97 -17.46
N GLY A 230 12.09 -11.65 -17.67
CA GLY A 230 10.92 -10.80 -17.47
C GLY A 230 9.70 -11.30 -18.25
N LYS A 231 8.50 -11.15 -17.67
CA LYS A 231 7.24 -11.71 -18.22
C LYS A 231 6.79 -11.03 -19.52
N PHE A 232 7.10 -9.75 -19.69
CA PHE A 232 6.53 -8.90 -20.73
C PHE A 232 7.61 -8.25 -21.58
N GLY A 233 7.22 -7.79 -22.77
CA GLY A 233 8.06 -7.05 -23.69
C GLY A 233 8.78 -7.93 -24.71
N LEU A 234 9.15 -7.28 -25.81
CA LEU A 234 9.83 -7.88 -26.94
C LEU A 234 11.34 -7.68 -26.81
N PRO A 235 12.16 -8.72 -27.08
CA PRO A 235 13.57 -8.55 -27.36
C PRO A 235 13.79 -7.60 -28.55
N ALA A 236 14.92 -6.89 -28.56
CA ALA A 236 15.19 -5.83 -29.54
C ALA A 236 15.05 -6.30 -31.01
N ASP A 237 15.49 -7.51 -31.34
CA ASP A 237 15.33 -8.11 -32.67
C ASP A 237 13.87 -8.23 -33.09
N ARG A 238 12.98 -8.63 -32.18
CA ARG A 238 11.53 -8.70 -32.45
C ARG A 238 10.90 -7.32 -32.61
N ILE A 239 11.33 -6.32 -31.85
CA ILE A 239 10.91 -4.91 -32.04
C ILE A 239 11.26 -4.44 -33.45
N TYR A 240 12.45 -4.77 -33.93
CA TYR A 240 12.89 -4.43 -35.28
C TYR A 240 12.09 -5.15 -36.37
N GLU A 241 11.67 -6.40 -36.15
CA GLU A 241 10.77 -7.10 -37.06
C GLU A 241 9.37 -6.46 -37.12
N VAL A 242 8.85 -5.96 -35.99
CA VAL A 242 7.61 -5.15 -35.97
C VAL A 242 7.74 -3.91 -36.86
N ALA A 243 8.85 -3.17 -36.74
CA ALA A 243 9.10 -2.00 -37.58
C ALA A 243 9.20 -2.36 -39.08
N LYS A 244 9.90 -3.45 -39.42
CA LYS A 244 9.97 -3.96 -40.81
C LYS A 244 8.59 -4.33 -41.36
N LYS A 245 7.78 -5.03 -40.57
CA LYS A 245 6.41 -5.44 -40.95
C LYS A 245 5.53 -4.22 -41.21
N LEU A 246 5.54 -3.23 -40.32
CA LEU A 246 4.83 -1.96 -40.51
C LEU A 246 5.31 -1.22 -41.75
N LYS A 247 6.62 -1.17 -42.01
CA LYS A 247 7.21 -0.56 -43.21
C LYS A 247 6.74 -1.26 -44.49
N GLY A 248 6.74 -2.59 -44.53
CA GLY A 248 6.24 -3.38 -45.67
C GLY A 248 4.76 -3.17 -45.96
N LEU A 249 3.97 -2.80 -44.94
CA LEU A 249 2.55 -2.46 -45.06
C LEU A 249 2.29 -0.96 -45.32
N ASN A 250 3.34 -0.15 -45.47
CA ASN A 250 3.27 1.32 -45.55
C ASN A 250 2.52 1.96 -44.36
N LYS A 251 2.79 1.44 -43.16
CA LYS A 251 2.15 1.82 -41.88
C LYS A 251 3.16 2.13 -40.78
N LEU A 252 4.42 2.39 -41.14
CA LEU A 252 5.48 2.69 -40.18
C LEU A 252 5.17 3.92 -39.32
N HIS A 253 4.41 4.88 -39.86
CA HIS A 253 3.93 6.07 -39.16
C HIS A 253 3.05 5.75 -37.95
N TRP A 254 2.47 4.56 -37.85
CA TRP A 254 1.71 4.13 -36.67
C TRP A 254 2.59 3.93 -35.44
N LEU A 255 3.89 3.62 -35.61
CA LEU A 255 4.83 3.40 -34.52
C LEU A 255 5.29 4.74 -33.94
N LYS A 256 4.82 5.08 -32.74
CA LYS A 256 5.08 6.38 -32.09
C LYS A 256 5.84 6.31 -30.78
N LEU A 257 5.82 5.17 -30.10
CA LEU A 257 6.28 5.06 -28.71
C LEU A 257 7.16 3.82 -28.48
N LEU A 258 8.27 4.00 -27.78
CA LEU A 258 9.01 2.88 -27.18
C LEU A 258 8.78 2.92 -25.66
N HIS A 259 8.27 1.83 -25.10
CA HIS A 259 8.02 1.70 -23.67
C HIS A 259 9.03 0.71 -23.07
N PHE A 260 9.47 0.93 -21.83
CA PHE A 260 10.11 -0.11 -21.04
C PHE A 260 9.65 -0.03 -19.59
N HIS A 261 9.72 -1.17 -18.89
CA HIS A 261 9.47 -1.21 -17.46
C HIS A 261 10.35 -2.27 -16.84
N VAL A 262 11.25 -1.83 -15.97
CA VAL A 262 12.26 -2.70 -15.35
C VAL A 262 11.74 -3.31 -14.05
N GLY A 263 10.75 -2.69 -13.41
CA GLY A 263 10.18 -3.13 -12.13
C GLY A 263 9.74 -1.94 -11.28
N SER A 264 9.06 -2.20 -10.17
CA SER A 264 8.78 -1.17 -9.15
C SER A 264 9.99 -1.00 -8.22
N MET A 265 10.09 0.14 -7.53
CA MET A 265 11.10 0.39 -6.50
C MET A 265 12.55 0.14 -6.96
N ILE A 266 12.98 0.72 -8.09
CA ILE A 266 14.39 0.60 -8.48
C ILE A 266 15.24 1.39 -7.44
N PRO A 267 16.30 0.78 -6.86
CA PRO A 267 16.94 1.31 -5.65
C PRO A 267 17.91 2.46 -5.91
N THR A 268 18.49 2.57 -7.10
CA THR A 268 19.54 3.56 -7.40
C THR A 268 19.38 4.23 -8.77
N THR A 269 19.89 5.45 -8.90
CA THR A 269 19.91 6.20 -10.16
C THR A 269 20.81 5.61 -11.22
N GLU A 270 21.85 4.85 -10.84
CA GLU A 270 22.72 4.15 -11.80
C GLU A 270 21.93 3.09 -12.57
N LEU A 271 21.04 2.36 -11.88
CA LEU A 271 20.17 1.36 -12.52
C LEU A 271 19.12 2.04 -13.41
N VAL A 272 18.55 3.16 -12.96
CA VAL A 272 17.64 3.98 -13.79
C VAL A 272 18.34 4.45 -15.06
N ALA A 273 19.51 5.07 -14.94
CA ALA A 273 20.29 5.58 -16.06
C ALA A 273 20.71 4.46 -17.03
N LYS A 274 21.11 3.29 -16.50
CA LYS A 274 21.47 2.13 -17.32
C LYS A 274 20.29 1.64 -18.16
N ALA A 275 19.11 1.48 -17.55
CA ALA A 275 17.92 1.07 -18.26
C ALA A 275 17.47 2.10 -19.31
N ALA A 276 17.48 3.39 -18.95
CA ALA A 276 17.16 4.48 -19.87
C ALA A 276 18.14 4.55 -21.06
N THR A 277 19.43 4.31 -20.82
CA THR A 277 20.47 4.26 -21.87
C THR A 277 20.18 3.10 -22.84
N GLU A 278 19.94 1.91 -22.32
CA GLU A 278 19.63 0.71 -23.12
C GLU A 278 18.38 0.91 -23.99
N ALA A 279 17.31 1.49 -23.43
CA ALA A 279 16.09 1.79 -24.17
C ALA A 279 16.30 2.91 -25.21
N ALA A 280 17.06 3.96 -24.87
CA ALA A 280 17.38 5.03 -25.80
C ALA A 280 18.21 4.52 -27.00
N ASP A 281 19.10 3.53 -26.79
CA ASP A 281 19.86 2.91 -27.88
C ASP A 281 18.94 2.16 -28.87
N ILE A 282 17.94 1.44 -28.35
CA ILE A 282 16.90 0.79 -29.17
C ILE A 282 16.08 1.84 -29.94
N TYR A 283 15.65 2.92 -29.26
CA TYR A 283 14.92 4.02 -29.87
C TYR A 283 15.71 4.65 -31.04
N CYS A 284 16.98 4.99 -30.80
CA CYS A 284 17.84 5.58 -31.82
C CYS A 284 18.10 4.62 -32.99
N THR A 285 18.20 3.32 -32.71
CA THR A 285 18.34 2.29 -33.74
C THR A 285 17.10 2.20 -34.63
N LEU A 286 15.89 2.25 -34.05
CA LEU A 286 14.64 2.29 -34.81
C LEU A 286 14.58 3.48 -35.76
N VAL A 287 14.95 4.68 -35.28
CA VAL A 287 14.96 5.90 -36.08
C VAL A 287 15.98 5.79 -37.23
N ASN A 288 17.24 5.49 -36.92
CA ASN A 288 18.33 5.60 -37.89
C ASN A 288 18.46 4.40 -38.85
N LYS A 289 18.13 3.17 -38.40
CA LYS A 289 18.31 1.95 -39.22
C LYS A 289 17.02 1.44 -39.84
N TYR A 290 15.87 1.79 -39.26
CA TYR A 290 14.56 1.29 -39.70
C TYR A 290 13.64 2.40 -40.24
N ASP A 291 14.16 3.63 -40.35
CA ASP A 291 13.45 4.83 -40.83
C ASP A 291 12.20 5.19 -40.02
N ALA A 292 12.15 4.82 -38.73
CA ALA A 292 11.05 5.14 -37.84
C ALA A 292 11.11 6.59 -37.33
N VAL A 293 11.35 7.55 -38.24
CA VAL A 293 11.55 8.99 -37.95
C VAL A 293 10.33 9.66 -37.30
N GLU A 294 9.18 9.02 -37.42
CA GLU A 294 7.91 9.48 -36.87
C GLU A 294 7.67 9.06 -35.41
N MET A 295 8.59 8.32 -34.80
CA MET A 295 8.56 8.06 -33.36
C MET A 295 8.72 9.35 -32.57
N THR A 296 8.01 9.45 -31.44
CA THR A 296 7.88 10.71 -30.68
C THR A 296 8.17 10.56 -29.21
N THR A 297 7.97 9.37 -28.63
CA THR A 297 7.92 9.20 -27.17
C THR A 297 8.78 8.04 -26.71
N LEU A 298 9.54 8.26 -25.64
CA LEU A 298 10.22 7.23 -24.89
C LEU A 298 9.58 7.17 -23.49
N ASP A 299 8.80 6.11 -23.27
CA ASP A 299 8.15 5.84 -22.01
C ASP A 299 9.03 4.94 -21.14
N CYS A 300 9.47 5.50 -20.02
CA CYS A 300 10.36 4.86 -19.08
C CYS A 300 9.61 4.00 -18.05
N GLY A 301 8.28 3.90 -18.17
CA GLY A 301 7.44 3.09 -17.31
C GLY A 301 7.47 3.54 -15.85
N GLY A 302 7.03 2.63 -14.96
CA GLY A 302 7.16 2.82 -13.53
C GLY A 302 8.56 2.50 -13.01
N GLY A 303 8.75 2.62 -11.69
CA GLY A 303 10.00 2.23 -11.02
C GLY A 303 10.55 3.26 -10.06
N LEU A 304 10.13 4.53 -10.20
CA LEU A 304 10.39 5.57 -9.20
C LEU A 304 9.97 5.05 -7.81
N GLY A 305 10.96 4.82 -6.95
CA GLY A 305 10.72 4.26 -5.63
C GLY A 305 10.44 5.33 -4.58
N ILE A 306 10.13 4.85 -3.38
CA ILE A 306 9.84 5.66 -2.19
C ILE A 306 10.67 5.11 -1.05
N ASP A 307 11.14 5.99 -0.19
CA ASP A 307 11.82 5.62 1.03
C ASP A 307 10.81 5.29 2.14
N TYR A 308 10.36 4.03 2.24
CA TYR A 308 9.38 3.63 3.26
C TYR A 308 10.00 3.50 4.65
N ASP A 309 11.29 3.16 4.77
CA ASP A 309 11.96 3.00 6.07
C ASP A 309 12.73 4.24 6.53
N GLY A 310 12.94 5.21 5.62
CA GLY A 310 13.62 6.46 5.88
C GLY A 310 15.15 6.33 5.93
N THR A 311 15.70 5.25 5.39
CA THR A 311 17.16 4.97 5.40
C THR A 311 17.91 5.61 4.24
N ARG A 312 17.20 6.03 3.18
CA ARG A 312 17.77 6.48 1.90
C ARG A 312 18.86 5.55 1.38
N SER A 313 18.59 4.25 1.38
CA SER A 313 19.60 3.22 1.07
C SER A 313 19.22 2.37 -0.14
N ALA A 314 20.24 1.94 -0.88
CA ALA A 314 20.11 0.95 -1.95
C ALA A 314 20.03 -0.50 -1.42
N ASP A 315 20.46 -0.72 -0.16
CA ASP A 315 20.56 -2.04 0.47
C ASP A 315 19.25 -2.46 1.14
N SER A 316 18.26 -1.56 1.23
CA SER A 316 16.94 -1.87 1.77
C SER A 316 15.94 -2.12 0.64
N ASP A 317 15.24 -3.25 0.71
CA ASP A 317 14.21 -3.65 -0.27
C ASP A 317 12.98 -2.72 -0.28
N ILE A 318 12.85 -1.82 0.70
CA ILE A 318 11.74 -0.88 0.85
C ILE A 318 12.20 0.58 0.86
N SER A 319 13.44 0.84 0.43
CA SER A 319 14.02 2.20 0.34
C SER A 319 14.60 2.48 -1.04
N VAL A 320 15.02 3.73 -1.25
CA VAL A 320 15.77 4.17 -2.43
C VAL A 320 16.87 5.15 -2.03
N ALA A 321 17.97 5.14 -2.77
CA ALA A 321 19.12 6.01 -2.53
C ALA A 321 19.01 7.39 -3.20
N TYR A 322 17.83 7.80 -3.66
CA TYR A 322 17.66 9.01 -4.47
C TYR A 322 16.34 9.76 -4.23
N GLY A 323 16.33 11.05 -4.56
CA GLY A 323 15.15 11.92 -4.62
C GLY A 323 14.57 12.10 -6.03
N LEU A 324 13.51 12.90 -6.14
CA LEU A 324 12.83 13.15 -7.43
C LEU A 324 13.75 13.81 -8.46
N GLU A 325 14.56 14.77 -8.03
CA GLU A 325 15.47 15.55 -8.88
C GLU A 325 16.59 14.69 -9.45
N GLU A 326 17.14 13.79 -8.62
CA GLU A 326 18.19 12.84 -9.00
C GLU A 326 17.63 11.80 -9.98
N TYR A 327 16.44 11.27 -9.72
CA TYR A 327 15.73 10.38 -10.64
C TYR A 327 15.50 11.04 -12.01
N ALA A 328 14.89 12.23 -12.03
CA ALA A 328 14.60 12.94 -13.28
C ALA A 328 15.89 13.28 -14.06
N SER A 329 16.93 13.75 -13.36
CA SER A 329 18.22 14.06 -13.97
C SER A 329 18.88 12.83 -14.59
N SER A 330 18.79 11.67 -13.92
CA SER A 330 19.39 10.42 -14.41
C SER A 330 18.77 9.96 -15.74
N ILE A 331 17.43 10.04 -15.88
CA ILE A 331 16.72 9.69 -17.12
C ILE A 331 17.05 10.69 -18.22
N VAL A 332 16.88 12.00 -17.94
CA VAL A 332 17.09 13.04 -18.95
C VAL A 332 18.52 13.00 -19.47
N GLN A 333 19.51 12.88 -18.59
CA GLN A 333 20.92 12.84 -18.99
C GLN A 333 21.27 11.59 -19.81
N ALA A 334 20.76 10.42 -19.41
CA ALA A 334 20.98 9.17 -20.14
C ALA A 334 20.41 9.26 -21.57
N VAL A 335 19.13 9.62 -21.69
CA VAL A 335 18.45 9.70 -22.98
C VAL A 335 19.07 10.78 -23.86
N ARG A 336 19.33 11.98 -23.32
CA ARG A 336 20.01 13.07 -24.05
C ARG A 336 21.32 12.60 -24.67
N THR A 337 22.18 12.01 -23.84
CA THR A 337 23.54 11.65 -24.25
C THR A 337 23.51 10.60 -25.36
N THR A 338 22.58 9.64 -25.28
CA THR A 338 22.39 8.62 -26.32
C THR A 338 21.85 9.23 -27.62
N CYS A 339 20.81 10.06 -27.54
CA CYS A 339 20.22 10.71 -28.71
C CYS A 339 21.20 11.66 -29.41
N ASP A 340 21.93 12.50 -28.67
CA ASP A 340 22.96 13.40 -29.20
C ASP A 340 24.03 12.64 -29.99
N LYS A 341 24.53 11.53 -29.43
CA LYS A 341 25.54 10.67 -30.09
C LYS A 341 25.01 10.04 -31.37
N ALA A 342 23.74 9.66 -31.37
CA ALA A 342 23.08 9.06 -32.54
C ALA A 342 22.56 10.10 -33.54
N MET A 343 22.67 11.40 -33.24
CA MET A 343 22.07 12.50 -34.02
C MET A 343 20.55 12.34 -34.21
N VAL A 344 19.87 11.82 -33.18
CA VAL A 344 18.42 11.62 -33.17
C VAL A 344 17.77 12.72 -32.34
N SER A 345 16.63 13.24 -32.81
CA SER A 345 15.86 14.24 -32.04
C SER A 345 15.38 13.65 -30.71
N HIS A 346 15.44 14.46 -29.65
CA HIS A 346 15.04 14.02 -28.32
C HIS A 346 13.54 13.68 -28.28
N PRO A 347 13.14 12.49 -27.78
CA PRO A 347 11.74 12.14 -27.63
C PRO A 347 11.06 12.93 -26.50
N VAL A 348 9.72 12.93 -26.47
CA VAL A 348 8.98 13.24 -25.23
C VAL A 348 9.30 12.13 -24.23
N LEU A 349 9.66 12.53 -23.00
CA LEU A 349 9.87 11.59 -21.90
C LEU A 349 8.54 11.34 -21.19
N CYS A 350 8.19 10.08 -21.01
CA CYS A 350 7.04 9.64 -20.24
C CYS A 350 7.49 8.74 -19.08
N THR A 351 6.81 8.83 -17.94
CA THR A 351 6.95 7.87 -16.83
C THR A 351 5.59 7.50 -16.27
N GLU A 352 5.49 6.27 -15.74
CA GLU A 352 4.30 5.70 -15.12
C GLU A 352 4.50 5.58 -13.59
N SER A 353 4.88 6.67 -12.93
CA SER A 353 5.37 6.68 -11.54
C SER A 353 4.27 6.52 -10.46
N GLY A 354 3.35 5.56 -10.62
CA GLY A 354 2.13 5.45 -9.83
C GLY A 354 2.33 5.33 -8.32
N GLN A 355 3.13 4.37 -7.83
CA GLN A 355 3.36 4.18 -6.38
C GLN A 355 3.90 5.48 -5.74
N ALA A 356 4.92 6.07 -6.36
CA ALA A 356 5.49 7.35 -5.94
C ALA A 356 4.47 8.48 -5.86
N MET A 357 3.46 8.47 -6.72
CA MET A 357 2.43 9.49 -6.74
C MET A 357 1.45 9.39 -5.58
N VAL A 358 1.00 8.17 -5.26
CA VAL A 358 -0.13 7.98 -4.33
C VAL A 358 0.26 7.49 -2.95
N SER A 359 1.48 7.04 -2.64
CA SER A 359 1.72 6.51 -1.28
C SER A 359 1.52 7.55 -0.17
N HIS A 360 2.00 8.79 -0.34
CA HIS A 360 1.98 9.82 0.72
C HIS A 360 0.61 10.48 0.94
N HIS A 361 -0.32 10.38 0.00
CA HIS A 361 -1.57 11.15 0.07
C HIS A 361 -2.59 10.57 1.06
N SER A 362 -2.34 9.39 1.63
CA SER A 362 -3.29 8.74 2.53
C SER A 362 -2.62 7.99 3.68
N MET A 363 -3.39 7.79 4.74
CA MET A 363 -3.04 6.96 5.89
C MET A 363 -4.27 6.18 6.37
N ILE A 364 -4.04 5.00 6.94
CA ILE A 364 -5.08 4.21 7.60
C ILE A 364 -5.01 4.52 9.09
N ILE A 365 -6.14 4.83 9.71
CA ILE A 365 -6.28 5.06 11.15
C ILE A 365 -6.96 3.85 11.77
N LEU A 366 -6.30 3.30 12.77
CA LEU A 366 -6.71 2.12 13.52
C LEU A 366 -6.97 2.49 14.98
N GLU A 367 -7.99 1.87 15.57
CA GLU A 367 -8.25 1.95 17.01
C GLU A 367 -7.57 0.80 17.73
N SER A 368 -6.89 1.10 18.84
CA SER A 368 -6.44 0.08 19.77
C SER A 368 -7.55 -0.26 20.76
N LEU A 369 -7.88 -1.54 20.84
CA LEU A 369 -8.98 -2.08 21.63
C LEU A 369 -8.50 -2.52 23.01
N SER A 370 -7.38 -3.22 23.06
CA SER A 370 -6.78 -3.71 24.28
C SER A 370 -5.29 -3.97 24.09
N ALA A 371 -4.57 -4.03 25.20
CA ALA A 371 -3.15 -4.35 25.23
C ALA A 371 -2.91 -5.39 26.32
N ILE A 372 -2.51 -6.59 25.91
CA ILE A 372 -2.34 -7.75 26.80
C ILE A 372 -0.86 -8.14 26.78
N PRO A 373 -0.19 -8.32 27.92
CA PRO A 373 1.18 -8.83 27.91
C PRO A 373 1.21 -10.21 27.26
N GLU A 374 2.18 -10.46 26.39
CA GLU A 374 2.40 -11.79 25.84
C GLU A 374 2.60 -12.79 26.99
N PRO A 375 1.96 -13.98 26.92
CA PRO A 375 2.23 -15.02 27.89
C PRO A 375 3.74 -15.30 27.90
N LYS A 376 4.34 -15.32 29.08
CA LYS A 376 5.70 -15.85 29.20
C LYS A 376 5.62 -17.34 28.89
N ASP A 377 6.50 -17.84 28.04
CA ASP A 377 6.63 -19.28 27.84
C ASP A 377 6.87 -19.94 29.20
N ASP A 378 6.00 -20.87 29.61
CA ASP A 378 6.13 -21.73 30.82
C ASP A 378 7.28 -22.75 30.66
N ASP A 379 8.36 -22.35 29.98
CA ASP A 379 9.54 -23.17 29.83
C ASP A 379 10.42 -22.98 31.07
N ASP A 380 10.53 -24.02 31.90
CA ASP A 380 11.26 -24.03 33.17
C ASP A 380 12.77 -23.74 33.04
N ASP A 381 13.33 -23.72 31.83
CA ASP A 381 14.77 -23.64 31.61
C ASP A 381 15.35 -22.24 31.91
N THR A 382 16.08 -22.09 33.01
CA THR A 382 16.85 -20.88 33.33
C THR A 382 17.88 -20.54 32.24
N PRO A 383 18.37 -19.29 32.14
CA PRO A 383 19.44 -18.92 31.21
C PRO A 383 20.66 -19.85 31.30
N GLU A 384 21.00 -20.33 32.49
CA GLU A 384 22.06 -21.32 32.74
C GLU A 384 21.72 -22.67 32.12
N GLN A 385 20.49 -23.18 32.30
CA GLN A 385 20.05 -24.44 31.71
C GLN A 385 20.03 -24.38 30.18
N LEU A 386 19.59 -23.26 29.60
CA LEU A 386 19.65 -23.03 28.16
C LEU A 386 21.10 -22.98 27.64
N ARG A 387 22.02 -22.32 28.35
CA ARG A 387 23.46 -22.32 28.03
C ARG A 387 24.03 -23.74 28.05
N THR A 388 23.67 -24.55 29.04
CA THR A 388 24.10 -25.95 29.12
C THR A 388 23.57 -26.79 27.95
N LYS A 389 22.29 -26.62 27.57
CA LYS A 389 21.70 -27.30 26.41
C LYS A 389 22.38 -26.89 25.10
N ILE A 390 22.68 -25.59 24.92
CA ILE A 390 23.43 -25.09 23.76
C ILE A 390 24.81 -25.76 23.70
N GLN A 391 25.55 -25.75 24.82
CA GLN A 391 26.88 -26.36 24.90
C GLN A 391 26.86 -27.86 24.59
N HIS A 392 25.82 -28.58 25.05
CA HIS A 392 25.62 -29.99 24.73
C HIS A 392 25.46 -30.22 23.23
N HIS A 393 24.61 -29.44 22.55
CA HIS A 393 24.42 -29.56 21.10
C HIS A 393 25.70 -29.22 20.29
N TYR A 394 26.47 -28.21 20.73
CA TYR A 394 27.78 -27.89 20.13
C TYR A 394 28.83 -28.99 20.33
N SER A 395 28.78 -29.67 21.47
CA SER A 395 29.71 -30.77 21.77
C SER A 395 29.38 -32.02 20.95
N ALA A 396 28.08 -32.30 20.76
CA ALA A 396 27.58 -33.43 19.96
C ALA A 396 27.83 -33.27 18.45
N SER A 397 27.98 -32.03 17.93
CA SER A 397 28.33 -31.77 16.54
C SER A 397 29.79 -32.08 16.16
N ASN A 398 30.65 -32.43 17.12
CA ASN A 398 32.08 -32.70 16.89
C ASN A 398 32.44 -34.21 16.73
N LEU A 399 31.47 -35.12 16.55
CA LEU A 399 31.76 -36.55 16.38
C LEU A 399 32.05 -36.94 14.91
N PRO A 400 33.11 -37.75 14.62
CA PRO A 400 33.55 -38.06 13.26
C PRO A 400 32.91 -39.35 12.70
N THR A 401 31.79 -39.24 11.98
CA THR A 401 31.24 -40.35 11.16
C THR A 401 30.42 -39.85 9.95
N SER A 402 30.24 -40.65 8.90
CA SER A 402 29.59 -40.20 7.64
C SER A 402 28.09 -39.91 7.73
N THR A 403 27.42 -40.26 8.84
CA THR A 403 26.07 -39.77 9.21
C THR A 403 26.07 -38.34 9.75
N ALA A 404 27.25 -37.74 9.97
CA ALA A 404 27.43 -36.47 10.67
C ALA A 404 26.84 -35.24 9.97
N VAL A 405 26.56 -35.25 8.66
CA VAL A 405 26.04 -34.03 8.00
C VAL A 405 24.60 -33.72 8.44
N MET A 406 23.73 -34.72 8.47
CA MET A 406 22.34 -34.55 8.94
C MET A 406 22.31 -34.26 10.45
N ASP A 407 23.18 -34.91 11.23
CA ASP A 407 23.28 -34.66 12.67
C ASP A 407 23.88 -33.28 12.98
N LEU A 408 24.89 -32.80 12.24
CA LEU A 408 25.39 -31.42 12.36
C LEU A 408 24.30 -30.41 12.06
N GLN A 409 23.55 -30.63 10.97
CA GLN A 409 22.49 -29.72 10.58
C GLN A 409 21.38 -29.69 11.64
N LYS A 410 20.99 -30.85 12.17
CA LYS A 410 20.01 -30.97 13.24
C LYS A 410 20.48 -30.29 14.54
N HIS A 411 21.69 -30.60 15.01
CA HIS A 411 22.25 -30.00 16.24
C HIS A 411 22.50 -28.50 16.08
N GLY A 412 22.90 -28.03 14.89
CA GLY A 412 23.06 -26.62 14.58
C GLY A 412 21.73 -25.85 14.59
N ILE A 413 20.67 -26.43 14.02
CA ILE A 413 19.31 -25.85 14.07
C ILE A 413 18.80 -25.78 15.51
N GLU A 414 18.99 -26.85 16.30
CA GLU A 414 18.54 -26.87 17.70
C GLU A 414 19.37 -25.91 18.59
N ALA A 415 20.69 -25.85 18.40
CA ALA A 415 21.52 -24.86 19.08
C ALA A 415 21.11 -23.42 18.72
N TYR A 416 20.78 -23.13 17.45
CA TYR A 416 20.27 -21.83 17.03
C TYR A 416 18.91 -21.50 17.66
N LYS A 417 17.97 -22.46 17.70
CA LYS A 417 16.67 -22.27 18.37
C LYS A 417 16.85 -21.98 19.86
N LEU A 418 17.71 -22.74 20.55
CA LEU A 418 18.02 -22.54 21.96
C LEU A 418 18.75 -21.21 22.21
N ALA A 419 19.66 -20.79 21.33
CA ALA A 419 20.34 -19.50 21.42
C ALA A 419 19.36 -18.33 21.20
N LYS A 420 18.43 -18.47 20.24
CA LYS A 420 17.33 -17.52 20.04
C LYS A 420 16.43 -17.44 21.28
N LYS A 421 16.13 -18.59 21.91
CA LYS A 421 15.36 -18.67 23.16
C LYS A 421 16.11 -18.04 24.34
N LEU A 422 17.40 -18.30 24.50
CA LEU A 422 18.26 -17.67 25.51
C LEU A 422 18.33 -16.15 25.32
N SER A 423 18.52 -15.69 24.08
CA SER A 423 18.51 -14.27 23.74
C SER A 423 17.17 -13.63 24.09
N LYS A 424 16.05 -14.27 23.74
CA LYS A 424 14.71 -13.83 24.14
C LYS A 424 14.51 -13.80 25.65
N ARG A 425 15.07 -14.74 26.42
CA ARG A 425 14.92 -14.76 27.89
C ARG A 425 15.74 -13.68 28.57
N ILE A 426 17.00 -13.51 28.15
CA ILE A 426 17.87 -12.42 28.64
C ILE A 426 17.27 -11.04 28.29
N ALA A 427 16.67 -10.88 27.11
CA ALA A 427 16.00 -9.65 26.70
C ALA A 427 14.59 -9.48 27.33
N GLY A 428 13.85 -10.57 27.50
CA GLY A 428 12.48 -10.61 28.00
C GLY A 428 12.37 -10.43 29.52
N ASP A 429 13.45 -10.70 30.26
CA ASP A 429 13.56 -10.27 31.66
C ASP A 429 13.73 -8.74 31.79
N ALA A 430 14.10 -8.03 30.72
CA ALA A 430 14.24 -6.58 30.73
C ALA A 430 12.99 -5.82 30.26
N ASN A 431 12.15 -6.38 29.38
CA ASN A 431 10.90 -5.75 28.91
C ASN A 431 9.83 -6.78 28.52
N THR A 432 8.62 -6.63 29.09
CA THR A 432 7.43 -7.41 28.68
C THR A 432 6.94 -6.93 27.32
N ILE A 433 6.75 -7.87 26.37
CA ILE A 433 6.14 -7.59 25.07
C ILE A 433 4.61 -7.58 25.23
N TYR A 434 3.93 -6.67 24.56
CA TYR A 434 2.47 -6.56 24.60
C TYR A 434 1.84 -6.85 23.24
N ASN A 435 0.82 -7.70 23.23
CA ASN A 435 -0.11 -7.85 22.11
C ASN A 435 -1.11 -6.70 22.14
N TYR A 436 -1.01 -5.78 21.20
CA TYR A 436 -2.00 -4.72 20.98
C TYR A 436 -3.05 -5.21 19.99
N HIS A 437 -4.26 -5.43 20.48
CA HIS A 437 -5.40 -5.79 19.64
C HIS A 437 -5.92 -4.54 18.94
N MET A 438 -5.87 -4.54 17.62
CA MET A 438 -6.24 -3.43 16.78
C MET A 438 -7.55 -3.72 16.07
N ASN A 439 -8.39 -2.70 15.91
CA ASN A 439 -9.57 -2.76 15.05
C ASN A 439 -9.14 -2.78 13.58
N LEU A 440 -8.63 -3.92 13.15
CA LEU A 440 -7.87 -4.13 11.91
C LEU A 440 -8.23 -5.49 11.31
N SER A 441 -8.17 -5.59 9.99
CA SER A 441 -7.96 -6.83 9.26
C SER A 441 -6.76 -6.63 8.33
N VAL A 442 -5.66 -7.35 8.57
CA VAL A 442 -4.42 -7.25 7.79
C VAL A 442 -4.70 -7.62 6.33
N PHE A 443 -5.48 -8.67 6.10
CA PHE A 443 -5.86 -9.12 4.76
C PHE A 443 -6.69 -8.10 3.97
N SER A 444 -7.49 -7.29 4.68
CA SER A 444 -8.39 -6.32 4.04
C SER A 444 -7.72 -4.97 3.83
N LEU A 445 -6.86 -4.54 4.75
CA LEU A 445 -6.28 -3.18 4.75
C LEU A 445 -4.79 -3.12 4.44
N LEU A 446 -4.05 -4.20 4.65
CA LEU A 446 -2.60 -4.27 4.51
C LEU A 446 -2.16 -5.56 3.80
N PRO A 447 -2.74 -5.89 2.63
CA PRO A 447 -2.45 -7.15 1.93
C PRO A 447 -0.95 -7.33 1.60
N ASP A 448 -0.19 -6.25 1.37
CA ASP A 448 1.25 -6.36 1.09
C ASP A 448 2.07 -6.77 2.33
N VAL A 449 1.61 -6.43 3.54
CA VAL A 449 2.23 -6.91 4.79
C VAL A 449 2.13 -8.44 4.86
N TRP A 450 0.97 -8.98 4.49
CA TRP A 450 0.76 -10.43 4.46
C TRP A 450 1.48 -11.11 3.29
N GLY A 451 1.25 -10.64 2.07
CA GLY A 451 1.60 -11.33 0.83
C GLY A 451 3.07 -11.23 0.42
N ILE A 452 3.72 -10.08 0.67
CA ILE A 452 5.12 -9.86 0.30
C ILE A 452 6.00 -9.42 1.47
N LYS A 453 5.47 -9.46 2.70
CA LYS A 453 6.16 -9.03 3.93
C LYS A 453 6.63 -7.56 3.85
N TRP A 454 5.83 -6.74 3.15
CA TRP A 454 6.05 -5.31 3.07
C TRP A 454 5.93 -4.69 4.47
N ARG A 455 6.63 -3.58 4.69
CA ARG A 455 6.61 -2.85 5.95
C ARG A 455 6.23 -1.41 5.69
N PHE A 456 5.26 -0.94 6.45
CA PHE A 456 4.79 0.44 6.43
C PHE A 456 5.26 1.17 7.68
N PRO A 457 5.51 2.48 7.60
CA PRO A 457 5.63 3.28 8.80
C PRO A 457 4.33 3.26 9.60
N MET A 458 4.48 3.00 10.90
CA MET A 458 3.38 2.96 11.84
C MET A 458 3.77 3.75 13.08
N MET A 459 2.87 4.61 13.54
CA MET A 459 3.11 5.41 14.75
C MET A 459 1.80 5.87 15.39
N PRO A 460 1.82 6.20 16.70
CA PRO A 460 0.68 6.81 17.37
C PRO A 460 0.28 8.14 16.70
N VAL A 461 -1.02 8.43 16.64
CA VAL A 461 -1.52 9.71 16.12
C VAL A 461 -1.27 10.86 17.10
N SER A 462 -1.20 10.56 18.41
CA SER A 462 -1.04 11.53 19.49
C SER A 462 -0.11 11.00 20.58
N ARG A 463 0.12 11.82 21.61
CA ARG A 463 1.00 11.53 22.77
C ARG A 463 2.47 11.35 22.41
N LEU A 464 2.91 11.83 21.26
CA LEU A 464 4.31 11.78 20.83
C LEU A 464 5.21 12.77 21.60
N ASN A 465 4.67 13.43 22.61
CA ASN A 465 5.38 14.20 23.63
C ASN A 465 5.55 13.43 24.97
N GLU A 466 5.00 12.22 25.05
CA GLU A 466 5.16 11.28 26.16
C GLU A 466 6.04 10.11 25.73
N GLU A 467 6.77 9.50 26.67
CA GLU A 467 7.61 8.35 26.35
C GLU A 467 6.76 7.09 26.14
N PRO A 468 6.87 6.39 24.99
CA PRO A 468 6.23 5.10 24.81
C PRO A 468 6.98 4.01 25.58
N THR A 469 6.32 3.38 26.54
CA THR A 469 6.93 2.40 27.46
C THR A 469 6.60 0.95 27.16
N ARG A 470 5.73 0.66 26.17
CA ARG A 470 5.31 -0.71 25.83
C ARG A 470 5.86 -1.14 24.47
N MET A 471 6.75 -2.12 24.47
CA MET A 471 7.20 -2.79 23.24
C MET A 471 6.12 -3.75 22.78
N SER A 472 5.60 -3.56 21.57
CA SER A 472 4.33 -4.17 21.19
C SER A 472 4.35 -4.83 19.82
N THR A 473 3.62 -5.93 19.67
CA THR A 473 3.17 -6.48 18.38
C THR A 473 1.72 -6.06 18.14
N LEU A 474 1.27 -6.02 16.88
CA LEU A 474 -0.11 -5.69 16.56
C LEU A 474 -0.86 -6.95 16.13
N ILE A 475 -1.99 -7.22 16.77
CA ILE A 475 -2.87 -8.36 16.47
C ILE A 475 -4.17 -7.81 15.88
N ASP A 476 -4.61 -8.39 14.77
CA ASP A 476 -5.83 -7.98 14.10
C ASP A 476 -7.08 -8.72 14.67
N LEU A 477 -8.25 -8.50 14.07
CA LEU A 477 -9.51 -9.11 14.50
C LEU A 477 -9.79 -10.49 13.90
N THR A 478 -8.99 -10.93 12.94
CA THR A 478 -9.27 -12.16 12.20
C THR A 478 -9.00 -13.39 13.07
N CYS A 479 -9.64 -14.49 12.71
CA CYS A 479 -9.42 -15.78 13.38
C CYS A 479 -8.18 -16.51 12.83
N ASP A 480 -7.38 -15.84 12.00
CA ASP A 480 -6.20 -16.42 11.34
C ASP A 480 -4.92 -16.00 12.07
N SER A 481 -4.01 -16.94 12.30
CA SER A 481 -2.75 -16.67 12.99
C SER A 481 -1.80 -15.74 12.22
N ASP A 482 -2.00 -15.60 10.91
CA ASP A 482 -1.27 -14.65 10.06
C ASP A 482 -1.79 -13.21 10.22
N GLY A 483 -2.92 -13.01 10.92
CA GLY A 483 -3.53 -11.73 11.27
C GLY A 483 -2.73 -10.94 12.33
N LYS A 484 -1.42 -10.80 12.14
CA LYS A 484 -0.53 -10.08 13.05
C LYS A 484 0.57 -9.32 12.31
N ILE A 485 1.08 -8.29 12.97
CA ILE A 485 2.22 -7.48 12.52
C ILE A 485 3.28 -7.54 13.62
N ASP A 486 4.34 -8.30 13.35
CA ASP A 486 5.47 -8.55 14.25
C ASP A 486 6.82 -8.17 13.61
N LYS A 487 6.77 -7.43 12.50
CA LYS A 487 7.93 -6.85 11.82
C LYS A 487 7.63 -5.42 11.41
N PHE A 488 8.47 -4.49 11.86
CA PHE A 488 8.34 -3.07 11.61
C PHE A 488 9.57 -2.53 10.87
N ILE A 489 9.54 -1.22 10.56
CA ILE A 489 10.68 -0.49 10.00
C ILE A 489 11.95 -0.74 10.83
N GLY A 490 13.10 -0.79 10.15
CA GLY A 490 14.40 -1.06 10.80
C GLY A 490 14.59 -2.52 11.23
N ASN A 491 13.80 -3.45 10.66
CA ASN A 491 13.77 -4.88 11.06
C ASN A 491 13.38 -5.11 12.53
N ALA A 492 12.76 -4.12 13.18
CA ALA A 492 12.30 -4.25 14.56
C ALA A 492 11.21 -5.31 14.68
N GLU A 493 11.25 -6.09 15.77
CA GLU A 493 10.21 -7.10 16.06
C GLU A 493 9.05 -6.53 16.90
N THR A 494 9.19 -5.30 17.38
CA THR A 494 8.20 -4.61 18.20
C THR A 494 8.11 -3.13 17.80
N LEU A 495 6.97 -2.53 18.09
CA LEU A 495 6.69 -1.12 17.97
C LEU A 495 6.54 -0.50 19.37
N PRO A 496 7.31 0.53 19.74
CA PRO A 496 7.09 1.24 21.00
C PRO A 496 5.72 1.94 20.98
N LEU A 497 4.88 1.69 21.99
CA LEU A 497 3.55 2.28 22.15
C LEU A 497 3.32 2.75 23.58
N HIS A 498 2.33 3.62 23.75
CA HIS A 498 1.92 4.10 25.06
C HIS A 498 0.94 3.15 25.73
N PRO A 499 0.99 3.01 27.07
CA PRO A 499 -0.06 2.34 27.82
C PRO A 499 -1.46 2.86 27.46
N LEU A 500 -2.40 1.93 27.28
CA LEU A 500 -3.82 2.25 27.17
C LEU A 500 -4.33 2.66 28.56
N ASP A 501 -4.95 3.83 28.64
CA ASP A 501 -5.48 4.41 29.87
C ASP A 501 -7.00 4.59 29.71
N PRO A 502 -7.81 3.73 30.33
CA PRO A 502 -9.27 3.84 30.27
C PRO A 502 -9.81 5.12 30.93
N GLU A 503 -9.07 5.71 31.88
CA GLU A 503 -9.51 6.88 32.65
C GLU A 503 -9.28 8.20 31.91
N ARG A 504 -8.31 8.24 30.98
CA ARG A 504 -8.04 9.44 30.16
C ARG A 504 -9.17 9.80 29.20
N GLY A 505 -10.08 8.87 28.92
CA GLY A 505 -11.17 9.06 27.97
C GLY A 505 -10.70 9.17 26.51
N GLY A 506 -11.48 8.59 25.60
CA GLY A 506 -11.17 8.58 24.16
C GLY A 506 -10.29 7.41 23.71
N CYS A 507 -10.27 7.16 22.41
CA CYS A 507 -9.57 6.01 21.82
C CYS A 507 -8.09 6.32 21.56
N TYR A 508 -7.24 5.30 21.67
CA TYR A 508 -5.83 5.38 21.27
C TYR A 508 -5.68 4.98 19.80
N TYR A 509 -5.30 5.94 18.96
CA TYR A 509 -5.20 5.77 17.52
C TYR A 509 -3.78 5.50 17.05
N LEU A 510 -3.65 4.54 16.13
CA LEU A 510 -2.42 4.25 15.38
C LEU A 510 -2.63 4.61 13.90
N ALA A 511 -1.66 5.29 13.30
CA ALA A 511 -1.64 5.58 11.88
C ALA A 511 -0.71 4.59 11.14
N VAL A 512 -1.17 4.03 10.03
CA VAL A 512 -0.35 3.32 9.04
C VAL A 512 -0.16 4.23 7.83
N LEU A 513 1.07 4.69 7.65
CA LEU A 513 1.43 5.72 6.68
C LEU A 513 1.96 5.11 5.38
N LEU A 514 2.01 5.92 4.33
CA LEU A 514 2.47 5.54 2.99
C LEU A 514 1.65 4.40 2.35
N SER A 515 0.38 4.26 2.76
CA SER A 515 -0.52 3.15 2.41
C SER A 515 -1.38 3.41 1.16
N GLY A 516 -1.22 4.55 0.49
CA GLY A 516 -2.10 4.93 -0.64
C GLY A 516 -1.90 4.16 -1.95
N ALA A 517 -0.83 3.37 -2.06
CA ALA A 517 -0.55 2.52 -3.22
C ALA A 517 -0.91 1.06 -2.92
N TYR A 518 -1.60 0.42 -3.86
CA TYR A 518 -1.96 -1.01 -3.91
C TYR A 518 -2.89 -1.54 -2.81
N GLN A 519 -2.88 -1.01 -1.59
CA GLN A 519 -3.58 -1.61 -0.45
C GLN A 519 -5.10 -1.71 -0.67
N GLU A 520 -5.71 -0.64 -1.19
CA GLU A 520 -7.14 -0.64 -1.50
C GLU A 520 -7.48 -1.53 -2.70
N ALA A 521 -6.60 -1.57 -3.71
CA ALA A 521 -6.79 -2.34 -4.93
C ALA A 521 -6.69 -3.86 -4.70
N LEU A 522 -5.84 -4.27 -3.75
CA LEU A 522 -5.56 -5.66 -3.40
C LEU A 522 -6.39 -6.16 -2.20
N SER A 523 -7.28 -5.31 -1.68
CA SER A 523 -8.11 -5.62 -0.51
C SER A 523 -8.90 -6.92 -0.69
N ASN A 524 -8.73 -7.84 0.26
CA ASN A 524 -9.51 -9.09 0.36
C ASN A 524 -10.60 -8.95 1.44
N LYS A 525 -11.59 -9.84 1.42
CA LYS A 525 -12.67 -9.91 2.40
C LYS A 525 -12.53 -11.12 3.33
N HIS A 526 -11.32 -11.34 3.87
CA HIS A 526 -11.08 -12.43 4.82
C HIS A 526 -11.95 -12.23 6.07
N ASN A 527 -12.59 -13.30 6.57
CA ASN A 527 -13.66 -13.24 7.59
C ASN A 527 -14.83 -12.29 7.26
N LEU A 528 -15.02 -11.92 5.98
CA LEU A 528 -15.97 -10.89 5.55
C LEU A 528 -15.73 -9.51 6.19
N PHE A 529 -14.50 -9.20 6.59
CA PHE A 529 -14.12 -7.81 6.83
C PHE A 529 -14.03 -7.07 5.50
N GLY A 530 -14.61 -5.88 5.43
CA GLY A 530 -14.69 -5.08 4.21
C GLY A 530 -13.64 -3.98 4.15
N GLY A 531 -13.84 -3.05 3.21
CA GLY A 531 -13.04 -1.81 3.18
C GLY A 531 -13.31 -0.92 4.41
N PRO A 532 -12.44 0.08 4.63
CA PRO A 532 -12.60 1.05 5.71
C PRO A 532 -13.57 2.18 5.33
N SER A 533 -13.98 3.00 6.31
CA SER A 533 -14.55 4.33 6.01
C SER A 533 -13.51 5.21 5.32
N ILE A 534 -13.94 6.14 4.46
CA ILE A 534 -13.05 7.03 3.72
C ILE A 534 -13.36 8.49 4.07
N VAL A 535 -12.36 9.21 4.53
CA VAL A 535 -12.46 10.63 4.86
C VAL A 535 -11.55 11.42 3.93
N ARG A 536 -12.13 12.37 3.19
CA ARG A 536 -11.38 13.28 2.33
C ARG A 536 -11.17 14.60 3.05
N VAL A 537 -9.93 15.04 3.15
CA VAL A 537 -9.50 16.22 3.90
C VAL A 537 -8.85 17.20 2.95
N GLU A 538 -9.37 18.43 2.89
CA GLU A 538 -8.87 19.47 2.00
C GLU A 538 -8.36 20.66 2.80
N LYS A 539 -7.34 21.32 2.27
CA LYS A 539 -6.83 22.58 2.83
C LYS A 539 -7.93 23.63 2.85
N SER A 540 -8.07 24.34 3.97
CA SER A 540 -9.00 25.45 4.12
C SER A 540 -8.28 26.66 4.70
N THR A 541 -8.37 27.79 4.02
CA THR A 541 -7.88 29.09 4.52
C THR A 541 -8.89 29.80 5.41
N ALA A 542 -10.16 29.35 5.39
CA ALA A 542 -11.24 29.94 6.19
C ALA A 542 -11.39 29.26 7.56
N ALA A 543 -11.07 27.97 7.66
CA ALA A 543 -11.15 27.22 8.92
C ALA A 543 -9.96 27.55 9.82
N ALA A 544 -10.22 27.80 11.11
CA ALA A 544 -9.17 28.03 12.11
C ALA A 544 -8.21 26.84 12.25
N THR A 545 -8.66 25.63 11.92
CA THR A 545 -7.89 24.38 11.94
C THR A 545 -7.01 24.18 10.70
N GLY A 546 -7.10 25.04 9.68
CA GLY A 546 -6.33 24.93 8.44
C GLY A 546 -6.82 23.87 7.44
N PHE A 547 -7.87 23.12 7.78
CA PHE A 547 -8.47 22.10 6.93
C PHE A 547 -10.00 22.06 7.04
N GLN A 548 -10.63 21.38 6.09
CA GLN A 548 -12.03 20.99 6.15
C GLN A 548 -12.19 19.52 5.74
N ILE A 549 -13.20 18.85 6.30
CA ILE A 549 -13.60 17.52 5.83
C ILE A 549 -14.47 17.72 4.59
N ALA A 550 -13.97 17.33 3.42
CA ALA A 550 -14.70 17.42 2.16
C ALA A 550 -15.78 16.32 2.08
N THR A 551 -15.41 15.06 2.33
CA THR A 551 -16.35 13.93 2.42
C THR A 551 -16.01 13.01 3.58
N ALA A 552 -17.01 12.29 4.07
CA ALA A 552 -16.93 11.29 5.12
C ALA A 552 -17.85 10.12 4.72
N ASP A 553 -17.28 9.17 3.99
CA ASP A 553 -17.98 8.08 3.34
C ASP A 553 -17.81 6.81 4.20
N LEU A 554 -18.89 6.05 4.41
CA LEU A 554 -18.80 4.81 5.20
C LEU A 554 -18.14 3.70 4.39
N GLY A 555 -17.50 2.79 5.11
CA GLY A 555 -17.12 1.50 4.57
C GLY A 555 -18.36 0.64 4.24
N PRO A 556 -18.18 -0.47 3.52
CA PRO A 556 -19.27 -1.35 3.16
C PRO A 556 -19.93 -1.97 4.40
N THR A 557 -21.24 -2.06 4.38
CA THR A 557 -22.02 -2.67 5.45
C THR A 557 -21.89 -4.19 5.43
N THR A 558 -22.22 -4.84 6.55
CA THR A 558 -22.33 -6.30 6.62
C THR A 558 -23.28 -6.85 5.55
N GLU A 559 -24.40 -6.17 5.28
CA GLU A 559 -25.34 -6.54 4.20
C GLU A 559 -24.67 -6.53 2.81
N GLU A 560 -23.91 -5.49 2.49
CA GLU A 560 -23.21 -5.40 1.20
C GLU A 560 -22.15 -6.50 1.07
N LEU A 561 -21.43 -6.81 2.15
CA LEU A 561 -20.40 -7.85 2.16
C LEU A 561 -21.00 -9.25 2.02
N ILE A 562 -22.08 -9.56 2.75
CA ILE A 562 -22.83 -10.81 2.61
C ILE A 562 -23.37 -10.96 1.18
N SER A 563 -23.90 -9.88 0.59
CA SER A 563 -24.42 -9.88 -0.78
C SER A 563 -23.34 -10.26 -1.81
N THR A 564 -22.07 -9.92 -1.53
CA THR A 564 -20.96 -10.31 -2.42
C THR A 564 -20.68 -11.81 -2.42
N MET A 565 -21.16 -12.55 -1.42
CA MET A 565 -21.16 -14.01 -1.35
C MET A 565 -22.40 -14.64 -2.00
N ARG A 566 -23.22 -13.85 -2.73
CA ARG A 566 -24.43 -14.26 -3.46
C ARG A 566 -25.63 -14.65 -2.60
N TYR A 567 -25.67 -14.21 -1.35
CA TYR A 567 -26.87 -14.32 -0.52
C TYR A 567 -27.86 -13.21 -0.87
N ASN A 568 -29.15 -13.53 -0.94
CA ASN A 568 -30.21 -12.53 -0.87
C ASN A 568 -30.45 -12.23 0.62
N VAL A 569 -29.89 -11.13 1.12
CA VAL A 569 -29.92 -10.80 2.55
C VAL A 569 -31.33 -10.77 3.12
N ARG A 570 -32.31 -10.28 2.35
CA ARG A 570 -33.71 -10.26 2.78
C ARG A 570 -34.31 -11.65 2.93
N GLN A 571 -34.10 -12.55 1.97
CA GLN A 571 -34.73 -13.88 1.97
C GLN A 571 -33.94 -14.89 2.80
N ASP A 572 -32.63 -14.93 2.62
CA ASP A 572 -31.76 -15.98 3.14
C ASP A 572 -31.28 -15.69 4.57
N ILE A 573 -31.24 -14.42 4.98
CA ILE A 573 -30.79 -14.01 6.31
C ILE A 573 -31.96 -13.50 7.14
N VAL A 574 -32.51 -12.33 6.80
CA VAL A 574 -33.56 -11.68 7.60
C VAL A 574 -34.80 -12.55 7.68
N GLY A 575 -35.30 -13.05 6.54
CA GLY A 575 -36.51 -13.88 6.51
C GLY A 575 -36.37 -15.20 7.28
N VAL A 576 -35.19 -15.83 7.25
CA VAL A 576 -34.92 -17.07 8.01
C VAL A 576 -34.89 -16.80 9.51
N ILE A 577 -34.13 -15.78 9.94
CA ILE A 577 -34.01 -15.41 11.36
C ILE A 577 -35.36 -14.93 11.90
N GLN A 578 -36.08 -14.11 11.13
CA GLN A 578 -37.39 -13.58 11.50
C GLN A 578 -38.41 -14.69 11.76
N ARG A 579 -38.54 -15.67 10.85
CA ARG A 579 -39.45 -16.81 11.06
C ARG A 579 -39.14 -17.53 12.36
N ARG A 580 -37.87 -17.83 12.61
CA ARG A 580 -37.43 -18.52 13.84
C ARG A 580 -37.70 -17.70 15.11
N ALA A 581 -37.44 -16.39 15.06
CA ALA A 581 -37.64 -15.51 16.20
C ALA A 581 -39.13 -15.26 16.51
N ILE A 582 -40.00 -15.22 15.49
CA ILE A 582 -41.46 -15.13 15.67
C ILE A 582 -42.00 -16.41 16.30
N GLU A 583 -41.56 -17.58 15.86
CA GLU A 583 -41.94 -18.88 16.47
C GLU A 583 -41.62 -18.93 17.97
N ILE A 584 -40.50 -18.32 18.38
CA ILE A 584 -40.05 -18.28 19.78
C ILE A 584 -40.66 -17.07 20.54
N GLY A 585 -41.28 -16.11 19.85
CA GLY A 585 -41.88 -14.92 20.47
C GLY A 585 -40.89 -13.80 20.83
N VAL A 586 -39.71 -13.75 20.20
CA VAL A 586 -38.61 -12.81 20.55
C VAL A 586 -38.22 -11.86 19.42
N TRP A 587 -39.04 -11.73 18.37
CA TRP A 587 -38.69 -10.93 17.19
C TRP A 587 -38.40 -9.46 17.46
N GLY A 588 -39.05 -8.81 18.44
CA GLY A 588 -38.79 -7.39 18.73
C GLY A 588 -37.32 -7.13 19.05
N MET A 589 -36.75 -7.92 19.97
CA MET A 589 -35.34 -7.85 20.36
C MET A 589 -34.40 -8.31 19.23
N VAL A 590 -34.71 -9.45 18.59
CA VAL A 590 -33.85 -10.03 17.54
C VAL A 590 -33.83 -9.18 16.28
N GLY A 591 -34.97 -8.62 15.89
CA GLY A 591 -35.12 -7.83 14.67
C GLY A 591 -34.28 -6.54 14.71
N GLU A 592 -34.27 -5.85 15.86
CA GLU A 592 -33.42 -4.67 16.06
C GLU A 592 -31.92 -5.04 15.99
N ALA A 593 -31.51 -6.11 16.68
CA ALA A 593 -30.12 -6.56 16.66
C ALA A 593 -29.66 -6.99 15.25
N VAL A 594 -30.51 -7.71 14.50
CA VAL A 594 -30.23 -8.13 13.12
C VAL A 594 -30.13 -6.91 12.20
N HIS A 595 -31.02 -5.92 12.35
CA HIS A 595 -30.97 -4.70 11.55
C HIS A 595 -29.68 -3.92 11.79
N THR A 596 -29.31 -3.70 13.04
CA THR A 596 -28.06 -3.04 13.40
C THR A 596 -26.86 -3.81 12.88
N GLY A 597 -26.79 -5.13 13.10
CA GLY A 597 -25.68 -5.95 12.63
C GLY A 597 -25.51 -6.01 11.10
N LEU A 598 -26.60 -5.81 10.34
CA LEU A 598 -26.56 -5.76 8.87
C LEU A 598 -26.16 -4.38 8.33
N THR A 599 -26.47 -3.31 9.05
CA THR A 599 -26.29 -1.92 8.58
C THR A 599 -24.97 -1.29 9.00
N THR A 600 -24.25 -1.87 9.97
CA THR A 600 -22.91 -1.42 10.36
C THR A 600 -21.81 -2.12 9.56
N MET A 601 -20.59 -1.59 9.61
CA MET A 601 -19.41 -2.31 9.17
C MET A 601 -19.19 -3.54 10.08
N PRO A 602 -18.52 -4.61 9.59
CA PRO A 602 -18.24 -5.82 10.36
C PRO A 602 -17.15 -5.63 11.45
N TYR A 603 -16.54 -4.44 11.50
CA TYR A 603 -15.52 -4.07 12.47
C TYR A 603 -16.11 -3.76 13.84
N LEU A 604 -15.26 -3.74 14.87
CA LEU A 604 -15.73 -3.51 16.23
C LEU A 604 -16.05 -2.03 16.45
N ILE A 605 -17.10 -1.76 17.23
CA ILE A 605 -17.50 -0.41 17.60
C ILE A 605 -17.09 -0.20 19.07
N MET A 606 -16.26 0.79 19.33
CA MET A 606 -16.00 1.25 20.70
C MET A 606 -17.03 2.32 21.08
N GLU A 607 -17.73 2.13 22.19
CA GLU A 607 -18.50 3.21 22.78
C GLU A 607 -17.54 4.25 23.36
N ASP A 608 -17.66 5.51 22.94
CA ASP A 608 -16.97 6.61 23.62
C ASP A 608 -17.45 6.62 25.08
N HIS A 609 -16.60 6.19 26.02
CA HIS A 609 -16.93 6.13 27.47
C HIS A 609 -17.35 7.47 28.09
N ALA A 610 -17.30 8.58 27.33
CA ALA A 610 -17.84 9.88 27.70
C ALA A 610 -19.35 10.04 27.44
N ALA A 611 -19.97 9.19 26.63
CA ALA A 611 -21.38 9.32 26.24
C ALA A 611 -22.34 8.37 26.99
N SER A 612 -21.84 7.34 27.67
CA SER A 612 -22.66 6.43 28.48
C SER A 612 -22.89 6.96 29.91
N SER A 613 -23.31 8.22 30.02
CA SER A 613 -24.19 8.61 31.14
C SER A 613 -25.63 8.35 30.71
N TRP A 614 -25.99 7.07 30.60
CA TRP A 614 -27.39 6.68 30.60
C TRP A 614 -27.99 7.16 31.92
N LYS A 615 -28.74 8.26 31.86
CA LYS A 615 -29.64 8.68 32.93
C LYS A 615 -30.66 7.56 33.11
N HIS A 616 -30.40 6.65 34.04
CA HIS A 616 -31.45 5.83 34.63
C HIS A 616 -32.41 6.74 35.40
N GLN A 617 -33.42 7.25 34.70
CA GLN A 617 -34.73 7.45 35.32
C GLN A 617 -35.54 6.19 35.02
N GLY A 618 -35.64 5.30 36.02
CA GLY A 618 -36.38 4.05 35.95
C GLY A 618 -35.54 2.92 36.52
N GLY A 619 -35.76 2.59 37.79
CA GLY A 619 -35.05 1.53 38.49
C GLY A 619 -35.39 0.15 37.95
N LEU A 620 -34.36 -0.67 37.75
CA LEU A 620 -34.44 -2.13 37.62
C LEU A 620 -33.23 -2.75 38.35
N ASP A 621 -33.50 -3.86 39.03
CA ASP A 621 -32.68 -4.50 40.08
C ASP A 621 -31.32 -5.04 39.64
N GLY A 622 -30.38 -5.08 40.58
CA GLY A 622 -28.96 -5.44 40.43
C GLY A 622 -28.61 -6.90 40.08
N LYS A 623 -29.38 -7.56 39.19
CA LYS A 623 -29.05 -8.89 38.66
C LYS A 623 -28.42 -8.87 37.26
N ASP A 624 -28.70 -7.85 36.44
CA ASP A 624 -28.23 -7.80 35.04
C ASP A 624 -26.75 -7.42 34.86
N GLU A 625 -26.17 -6.69 35.81
CA GLU A 625 -24.74 -6.33 35.77
C GLU A 625 -23.81 -7.57 35.89
N SER A 626 -24.30 -8.64 36.55
CA SER A 626 -23.58 -9.90 36.68
C SER A 626 -23.58 -10.72 35.38
N ILE A 627 -24.66 -10.62 34.59
CA ILE A 627 -24.83 -11.37 33.34
C ILE A 627 -23.91 -10.78 32.27
N ILE A 628 -23.83 -9.45 32.17
CA ILE A 628 -22.92 -8.78 31.23
C ILE A 628 -21.45 -9.08 31.55
N LYS A 629 -21.06 -9.05 32.84
CA LYS A 629 -19.71 -9.46 33.29
C LYS A 629 -19.45 -10.96 33.08
N MET A 630 -20.47 -11.81 33.13
CA MET A 630 -20.36 -13.25 32.90
C MET A 630 -20.22 -13.59 31.40
N VAL A 631 -20.93 -12.89 30.52
CA VAL A 631 -20.83 -13.04 29.06
C VAL A 631 -19.45 -12.59 28.58
N PHE A 632 -18.93 -11.45 29.07
CA PHE A 632 -17.56 -11.02 28.75
C PHE A 632 -16.50 -12.04 29.21
N ARG A 633 -16.67 -12.61 30.42
CA ARG A 633 -15.75 -13.66 30.93
C ARG A 633 -15.87 -15.00 30.18
N GLN A 634 -17.03 -15.34 29.64
CA GLN A 634 -17.23 -16.55 28.84
C GLN A 634 -16.66 -16.41 27.42
N VAL A 635 -16.79 -15.24 26.79
CA VAL A 635 -16.21 -14.97 25.46
C VAL A 635 -14.67 -14.97 25.53
N SER A 636 -14.07 -14.39 26.59
CA SER A 636 -12.62 -14.46 26.81
C SER A 636 -12.11 -15.89 27.09
N ARG A 637 -12.95 -16.79 27.63
CA ARG A 637 -12.57 -18.20 27.86
C ARG A 637 -12.69 -19.07 26.60
N LEU A 638 -13.63 -18.76 25.71
CA LEU A 638 -13.80 -19.47 24.44
C LEU A 638 -12.68 -19.17 23.42
N LEU A 639 -12.02 -18.01 23.55
CA LEU A 639 -10.88 -17.62 22.71
C LEU A 639 -9.52 -18.24 23.14
N CYS A 640 -9.47 -19.02 24.23
CA CYS A 640 -8.22 -19.57 24.79
C CYS A 640 -8.14 -21.10 24.88
N LEU A 641 -9.01 -21.87 24.20
CA LEU A 641 -8.95 -23.33 24.22
C LEU A 641 -8.25 -23.89 22.96
N PRO A 642 -7.15 -24.66 23.09
CA PRO A 642 -6.59 -25.39 21.96
C PRO A 642 -7.49 -26.60 21.63
N PHE A 643 -7.99 -26.67 20.40
CA PHE A 643 -8.73 -27.83 19.89
C PHE A 643 -7.77 -29.03 19.71
N MET A 644 -7.74 -29.95 20.69
CA MET A 644 -7.20 -31.30 20.51
C MET A 644 -8.27 -32.19 19.83
N TRP A 645 -8.02 -32.60 18.60
CA TRP A 645 -8.76 -33.69 17.96
C TRP A 645 -8.23 -35.05 18.46
N SER A 646 -9.03 -35.77 19.25
CA SER A 646 -8.84 -37.22 19.46
C SER A 646 -9.53 -38.00 18.34
N ILE A 647 -8.73 -38.73 17.56
CA ILE A 647 -9.20 -39.73 16.59
C ILE A 647 -9.66 -40.98 17.36
N PRO A 648 -10.90 -41.49 17.18
CA PRO A 648 -11.28 -42.77 17.77
C PRO A 648 -10.76 -43.93 16.92
N SER A 649 -9.95 -44.79 17.54
CA SER A 649 -9.52 -46.08 16.98
C SER A 649 -10.71 -47.05 16.91
N LYS A 650 -11.05 -47.51 15.71
CA LYS A 650 -12.02 -48.59 15.50
C LYS A 650 -11.41 -49.93 15.93
N ARG A 651 -12.09 -50.59 16.87
CA ARG A 651 -11.85 -51.98 17.27
C ARG A 651 -12.17 -52.95 16.14
N ILE A 652 -11.28 -53.93 16.00
CA ILE A 652 -11.45 -55.19 15.28
C ILE A 652 -12.45 -56.06 16.04
N GLY A 653 -13.35 -56.73 15.31
CA GLY A 653 -14.25 -57.75 15.84
C GLY A 653 -14.87 -58.56 14.69
N SER A 654 -14.41 -59.80 14.56
CA SER A 654 -14.85 -60.84 13.63
C SER A 654 -16.25 -61.40 13.92
N ALA A 655 -17.01 -61.79 12.90
CA ALA A 655 -17.68 -63.10 12.82
C ALA A 655 -18.32 -63.31 11.44
N ALA A 656 -18.07 -64.50 10.90
CA ALA A 656 -18.80 -65.33 9.91
C ALA A 656 -19.76 -64.65 8.91
#